data_AF-A0A412UGT8-F1
#
_entry.id   AF-A0A412UGT8-F1
#
_cell.length_a   1.000
_cell.length_b   1.000
_cell.length_c   1.000
_cell.angle_alpha   90.00
_cell.angle_beta   90.00
_cell.angle_gamma   90.00
#
_symmetry.space_group_name_H-M   'P 1'
#
loop_
_entity.id
_entity.type
_entity.pdbx_description
1 polymer ?
#
loop_
_entity_poly.entity_id
_entity_poly.type
_entity_poly.pdbx_seq_one_letter_code
_entity_poly.pdbx_strand_id
1 'polypeptide(L)'
;MYDYLRRECEKAWDEIKNRDARIADQFIVTFNQFLPIQALAFASNRIENADCADVSEEILGMNSTSDGSMPLQISVSLMNSSEYSQTASELFVKCVERGTERAAEYNWACGPDGAFAYDLDRTGFDLENSKLDALAQKYQQSHSRNVAACLIVLTSSYLSSRAQRVCQNGITYTYNTLTFNFTSELAELHAHCFRALSVLVETEFSRQVKSTFRQHFSFYGKEPEAEYAENMYSVLSRIEELFPKYITEDSTIDLLCSLSINQIYETCAQNPPLSLDGFRQSAFDALGLENSESLVEKEPRISAEELPLERLTEALGKLAEDYEISDKEWESGRAIGKVLLEIAKRTPDTASSIIARNIASSPSTIPVPYEALDHLAETIGRKVLRNELGAVIDVSDHPALFDYLDLLAIKNGPDKEELDEILARLDDGRTHLCLEDLEIVEPKHPGYILKYASWLSEHIHNDGVWRFFGNCGDEKRVSALDSYFESNPSPAVNLYFLALEGYPTFDYNLAFLRCLLRLDSSMIDRFLEYVANLDYRQRHDLLRRISSFWTVQDDHAWNLLKAMIDEALSEPLGRLEIAVLFPVHDANALSSDIFWERLEYTIRERIADANSLDRISWALSDCNDETRIRAITLILTLDKDGISINHLDLRRSSMSGSPEKGFIPAKLKEIEAIDSIAAQLPAGVAYLKHREWLSKVKSSIERDIEDEKWRLFHGRQ
;
A
#
# COMPACT_ATOMS: atom_id res chain seq x y z
N MET A 1 -35.95 10.19 -35.96
CA MET A 1 -35.44 9.09 -35.11
C MET A 1 -35.13 9.61 -33.71
N TYR A 2 -34.32 10.67 -33.58
CA TYR A 2 -34.00 11.30 -32.28
C TYR A 2 -35.25 11.80 -31.51
N ASP A 3 -36.18 12.49 -32.17
CA ASP A 3 -37.44 12.93 -31.52
C ASP A 3 -38.37 11.78 -31.08
N TYR A 4 -38.30 10.65 -31.79
CA TYR A 4 -39.07 9.46 -31.42
C TYR A 4 -38.47 8.82 -30.18
N LEU A 5 -37.15 8.63 -30.14
CA LEU A 5 -36.43 8.11 -28.97
C LEU A 5 -36.64 9.00 -27.75
N ARG A 6 -36.54 10.32 -27.90
CA ARG A 6 -36.84 11.28 -26.83
C ARG A 6 -38.25 11.05 -26.25
N ARG A 7 -39.29 10.99 -27.09
CA ARG A 7 -40.67 10.77 -26.63
C ARG A 7 -40.88 9.43 -25.93
N GLU A 8 -40.24 8.37 -26.41
CA GLU A 8 -40.33 7.06 -25.76
C GLU A 8 -39.56 7.05 -24.42
N CYS A 9 -38.40 7.70 -24.34
CA CYS A 9 -37.69 7.92 -23.09
C CYS A 9 -38.51 8.76 -22.09
N GLU A 10 -39.23 9.80 -22.54
CA GLU A 10 -40.12 10.60 -21.69
C GLU A 10 -41.23 9.76 -21.07
N LYS A 11 -41.92 8.93 -21.88
CA LYS A 11 -42.95 8.01 -21.39
C LYS A 11 -42.39 7.02 -20.37
N ALA A 12 -41.25 6.41 -20.67
CA ALA A 12 -40.60 5.46 -19.78
C ALA A 12 -40.17 6.14 -18.47
N TRP A 13 -39.64 7.36 -18.53
CA TRP A 13 -39.27 8.14 -17.36
C TRP A 13 -40.47 8.45 -16.47
N ASP A 14 -41.59 8.86 -17.04
CA ASP A 14 -42.81 9.14 -16.28
C ASP A 14 -43.32 7.93 -15.50
N GLU A 15 -43.13 6.72 -16.04
CA GLU A 15 -43.47 5.48 -15.36
C GLU A 15 -42.47 5.06 -14.27
N ILE A 16 -41.18 5.35 -14.47
CA ILE A 16 -40.06 4.85 -13.64
C ILE A 16 -39.70 5.81 -12.49
N LYS A 17 -39.82 7.12 -12.68
CA LYS A 17 -39.26 8.15 -11.77
C LYS A 17 -39.71 8.06 -10.30
N ASN A 18 -40.86 7.44 -10.04
CA ASN A 18 -41.42 7.26 -8.69
C ASN A 18 -41.34 5.81 -8.18
N ARG A 19 -40.60 4.94 -8.88
CA ARG A 19 -40.41 3.52 -8.50
C ARG A 19 -39.12 3.36 -7.68
N ASP A 20 -38.41 2.25 -7.86
CA ASP A 20 -37.14 1.97 -7.21
C ASP A 20 -36.08 3.03 -7.59
N ALA A 21 -35.47 3.65 -6.58
CA ALA A 21 -34.50 4.73 -6.74
C ALA A 21 -33.28 4.31 -7.56
N ARG A 22 -32.81 3.05 -7.43
CA ARG A 22 -31.65 2.56 -8.20
C ARG A 22 -31.98 2.44 -9.68
N ILE A 23 -33.19 1.99 -10.00
CA ILE A 23 -33.66 1.86 -11.39
C ILE A 23 -33.86 3.24 -12.01
N ALA A 24 -34.43 4.19 -11.25
CA ALA A 24 -34.57 5.58 -11.70
C ALA A 24 -33.21 6.24 -11.94
N ASP A 25 -32.26 6.10 -11.01
CA ASP A 25 -30.90 6.62 -11.12
C ASP A 25 -30.19 6.07 -12.36
N GLN A 26 -30.19 4.74 -12.55
CA GLN A 26 -29.54 4.12 -13.70
C GLN A 26 -30.18 4.53 -15.03
N PHE A 27 -31.52 4.64 -15.07
CA PHE A 27 -32.23 5.07 -16.28
C PHE A 27 -31.87 6.51 -16.65
N ILE A 28 -31.97 7.44 -15.70
CA ILE A 28 -31.78 8.86 -15.98
C ILE A 28 -30.31 9.19 -16.30
N VAL A 29 -29.35 8.52 -15.67
CA VAL A 29 -27.93 8.58 -16.05
C VAL A 29 -27.74 8.16 -17.50
N THR A 30 -28.29 7.00 -17.89
CA THR A 30 -28.06 6.42 -19.21
C THR A 30 -28.67 7.27 -20.34
N PHE A 31 -29.84 7.86 -20.08
CA PHE A 31 -30.62 8.59 -21.09
C PHE A 31 -30.58 10.12 -20.91
N ASN A 32 -29.63 10.66 -20.13
CA ASN A 32 -29.56 12.11 -19.83
C ASN A 32 -29.47 12.99 -21.08
N GLN A 33 -28.77 12.54 -22.13
CA GLN A 33 -28.65 13.27 -23.40
C GLN A 33 -29.99 13.36 -24.16
N PHE A 34 -30.92 12.44 -23.92
CA PHE A 34 -32.26 12.48 -24.52
C PHE A 34 -33.26 13.27 -23.67
N LEU A 35 -33.05 13.31 -22.35
CA LEU A 35 -33.91 13.95 -21.35
C LEU A 35 -33.16 15.00 -20.50
N PRO A 36 -32.48 16.00 -21.10
CA PRO A 36 -31.54 16.87 -20.37
C PRO A 36 -32.21 17.70 -19.28
N ILE A 37 -33.41 18.24 -19.54
CA ILE A 37 -34.14 19.06 -18.57
C ILE A 37 -34.60 18.22 -17.38
N GLN A 38 -35.16 17.03 -17.65
CA GLN A 38 -35.63 16.13 -16.61
C GLN A 38 -34.46 15.60 -15.77
N ALA A 39 -33.33 15.30 -16.41
CA ALA A 39 -32.10 14.86 -15.76
C ALA A 39 -31.54 15.93 -14.81
N LEU A 40 -31.38 17.17 -15.30
CA LEU A 40 -30.90 18.30 -14.50
C LEU A 40 -31.84 18.62 -13.32
N ALA A 41 -33.16 18.62 -13.57
CA ALA A 41 -34.15 18.86 -12.52
C ALA A 41 -34.13 17.75 -11.45
N PHE A 42 -33.99 16.49 -11.87
CA PHE A 42 -33.92 15.35 -10.95
C PHE A 42 -32.64 15.38 -10.10
N ALA A 43 -31.49 15.65 -10.72
CA ALA A 43 -30.23 15.82 -10.02
C ALA A 43 -30.27 17.03 -9.05
N SER A 44 -30.83 18.16 -9.47
CA SER A 44 -30.99 19.34 -8.59
C SER A 44 -31.85 19.04 -7.37
N ASN A 45 -32.96 18.33 -7.54
CA ASN A 45 -33.83 17.95 -6.43
C ASN A 45 -33.10 17.03 -5.43
N ARG A 46 -32.30 16.09 -5.94
CA ARG A 46 -31.51 15.19 -5.09
C ARG A 46 -30.44 15.93 -4.29
N ILE A 47 -29.68 16.82 -4.94
CA ILE A 47 -28.70 17.68 -4.26
C ILE A 47 -29.40 18.57 -3.22
N GLU A 48 -30.60 19.08 -3.54
CA GLU A 48 -31.36 19.94 -2.64
C GLU A 48 -31.79 19.25 -1.35
N ASN A 49 -32.20 17.98 -1.46
CA ASN A 49 -32.70 17.17 -0.34
C ASN A 49 -31.61 16.40 0.42
N ALA A 50 -30.39 16.34 -0.10
CA ALA A 50 -29.28 15.65 0.57
C ALA A 50 -28.68 16.50 1.69
N ASP A 51 -28.15 15.86 2.73
CA ASP A 51 -27.45 16.54 3.81
C ASP A 51 -26.14 17.16 3.30
N CYS A 52 -25.81 18.36 3.80
CA CYS A 52 -24.53 18.99 3.49
C CYS A 52 -23.41 18.41 4.35
N ALA A 53 -22.25 18.15 3.76
CA ALA A 53 -21.06 17.66 4.45
C ALA A 53 -19.79 18.37 3.97
N ASP A 54 -18.81 18.52 4.86
CA ASP A 54 -17.44 18.88 4.48
C ASP A 54 -16.65 17.58 4.25
N VAL A 55 -16.23 17.36 3.01
CA VAL A 55 -15.50 16.18 2.54
C VAL A 55 -14.15 16.57 1.95
N SER A 56 -13.67 17.81 2.19
CA SER A 56 -12.47 18.36 1.57
C SER A 56 -11.20 17.54 1.86
N GLU A 57 -11.03 17.10 3.11
CA GLU A 57 -9.89 16.28 3.53
C GLU A 57 -9.90 14.90 2.85
N GLU A 58 -11.07 14.29 2.70
CA GLU A 58 -11.22 13.00 2.03
C GLU A 58 -10.93 13.10 0.52
N ILE A 59 -11.37 14.19 -0.12
CA ILE A 59 -11.08 14.49 -1.53
C ILE A 59 -9.56 14.58 -1.74
N LEU A 60 -8.86 15.32 -0.89
CA LEU A 60 -7.42 15.54 -1.01
C LEU A 60 -6.57 14.35 -0.54
N GLY A 61 -7.10 13.48 0.32
CA GLY A 61 -6.38 12.34 0.91
C GLY A 61 -6.54 10.99 0.17
N MET A 62 -7.56 10.82 -0.69
CA MET A 62 -7.82 9.56 -1.40
C MET A 62 -7.48 9.62 -2.89
N ASN A 63 -6.78 8.61 -3.40
CA ASN A 63 -6.56 8.41 -4.85
C ASN A 63 -7.61 7.49 -5.51
N SER A 64 -8.71 7.16 -4.80
CA SER A 64 -9.78 6.33 -5.35
C SER A 64 -10.74 7.18 -6.20
N THR A 65 -11.19 6.62 -7.33
CA THR A 65 -12.22 7.21 -8.17
C THR A 65 -13.43 6.28 -8.25
N SER A 66 -14.63 6.84 -8.33
CA SER A 66 -15.87 6.09 -8.57
C SER A 66 -16.84 6.93 -9.37
N ASP A 67 -17.42 6.38 -10.41
CA ASP A 67 -18.43 7.04 -11.22
C ASP A 67 -19.86 6.85 -10.67
N GLY A 68 -20.03 6.34 -9.45
CA GLY A 68 -21.34 5.95 -8.90
C GLY A 68 -22.33 7.10 -8.64
N SER A 69 -21.89 8.35 -8.73
CA SER A 69 -22.71 9.53 -8.45
C SER A 69 -23.57 9.95 -9.64
N MET A 70 -24.89 9.75 -9.52
CA MET A 70 -25.85 10.21 -10.54
C MET A 70 -25.80 11.72 -10.80
N PRO A 71 -25.81 12.61 -9.78
CA PRO A 71 -25.77 14.06 -10.04
C PRO A 71 -24.49 14.52 -10.73
N LEU A 72 -23.33 13.97 -10.37
CA LEU A 72 -22.06 14.31 -11.01
C LEU A 72 -21.98 13.76 -12.43
N GLN A 73 -22.42 12.53 -12.68
CA GLN A 73 -22.46 11.95 -14.03
C GLN A 73 -23.35 12.76 -14.99
N ILE A 74 -24.53 13.18 -14.55
CA ILE A 74 -25.43 14.01 -15.36
C ILE A 74 -24.78 15.37 -15.65
N SER A 75 -24.19 16.00 -14.63
CA SER A 75 -23.58 17.32 -14.79
C SER A 75 -22.38 17.27 -15.75
N VAL A 76 -21.43 16.33 -15.54
CA VAL A 76 -20.27 16.15 -16.42
C VAL A 76 -20.68 15.79 -17.86
N SER A 77 -21.68 14.91 -18.02
CA SER A 77 -22.22 14.54 -19.34
C SER A 77 -22.82 15.75 -20.08
N LEU A 78 -23.70 16.50 -19.42
CA LEU A 78 -24.44 17.60 -20.04
C LEU A 78 -23.62 18.89 -20.17
N MET A 79 -22.49 19.03 -19.47
CA MET A 79 -21.53 20.11 -19.69
C MET A 79 -20.97 20.15 -21.12
N ASN A 80 -20.91 18.98 -21.79
CA ASN A 80 -20.51 18.90 -23.19
C ASN A 80 -21.61 19.36 -24.17
N SER A 81 -22.82 19.65 -23.68
CA SER A 81 -23.93 20.12 -24.52
C SER A 81 -23.89 21.63 -24.69
N SER A 82 -23.87 22.10 -25.93
CA SER A 82 -23.91 23.54 -26.25
C SER A 82 -25.13 24.28 -25.66
N GLU A 83 -26.26 23.60 -25.42
CA GLU A 83 -27.49 24.21 -24.93
C GLU A 83 -27.57 24.22 -23.39
N TYR A 84 -27.01 23.20 -22.72
CA TYR A 84 -27.19 22.99 -21.28
C TYR A 84 -25.89 23.12 -20.46
N SER A 85 -24.77 23.46 -21.12
CA SER A 85 -23.44 23.54 -20.48
C SER A 85 -23.42 24.41 -19.22
N GLN A 86 -23.95 25.62 -19.31
CA GLN A 86 -23.98 26.56 -18.18
C GLN A 86 -24.78 26.01 -16.99
N THR A 87 -26.00 25.50 -17.24
CA THR A 87 -26.86 24.95 -16.19
C THR A 87 -26.24 23.70 -15.56
N ALA A 88 -25.58 22.85 -16.35
CA ALA A 88 -24.87 21.68 -15.85
C ALA A 88 -23.65 22.09 -14.99
N SER A 89 -22.92 23.13 -15.39
CA SER A 89 -21.81 23.71 -14.61
C SER A 89 -22.28 24.26 -13.26
N GLU A 90 -23.36 25.04 -13.24
CA GLU A 90 -23.96 25.56 -12.01
C GLU A 90 -24.41 24.43 -11.07
N LEU A 91 -25.00 23.38 -11.63
CA LEU A 91 -25.43 22.21 -10.86
C LEU A 91 -24.24 21.45 -10.25
N PHE A 92 -23.18 21.25 -11.02
CA PHE A 92 -21.94 20.64 -10.56
C PHE A 92 -21.32 21.42 -9.41
N VAL A 93 -21.17 22.75 -9.58
CA VAL A 93 -20.62 23.61 -8.54
C VAL A 93 -21.48 23.60 -7.27
N LYS A 94 -22.81 23.56 -7.40
CA LYS A 94 -23.75 23.42 -6.28
C LYS A 94 -23.61 22.07 -5.57
N CYS A 95 -23.39 20.99 -6.32
CA CYS A 95 -23.12 19.66 -5.78
C CYS A 95 -21.85 19.67 -4.92
N VAL A 96 -20.74 20.19 -5.49
CA VAL A 96 -19.44 20.32 -4.82
C VAL A 96 -19.55 21.18 -3.56
N GLU A 97 -20.17 22.36 -3.65
CA GLU A 97 -20.30 23.27 -2.52
C GLU A 97 -20.99 22.60 -1.32
N ARG A 98 -22.06 21.83 -1.57
CA ARG A 98 -22.83 21.15 -0.53
C ARG A 98 -22.17 19.86 -0.03
N GLY A 99 -21.29 19.23 -0.81
CA GLY A 99 -20.64 17.98 -0.42
C GLY A 99 -21.62 16.82 -0.32
N THR A 100 -22.57 16.69 -1.25
CA THR A 100 -23.65 15.67 -1.17
C THR A 100 -23.21 14.26 -1.58
N GLU A 101 -22.08 14.16 -2.28
CA GLU A 101 -21.51 12.94 -2.85
C GLU A 101 -20.23 12.52 -2.11
N ARG A 102 -19.71 11.31 -2.38
CA ARG A 102 -18.49 10.78 -1.76
C ARG A 102 -17.24 11.39 -2.40
N ALA A 103 -16.14 11.46 -1.64
CA ALA A 103 -14.85 11.96 -2.14
C ALA A 103 -14.39 11.28 -3.44
N ALA A 104 -14.53 9.96 -3.56
CA ALA A 104 -14.17 9.21 -4.76
C ALA A 104 -14.95 9.64 -6.02
N GLU A 105 -16.16 10.17 -5.85
CA GLU A 105 -17.03 10.62 -6.94
C GLU A 105 -16.62 12.02 -7.43
N TYR A 106 -16.21 12.90 -6.52
CA TYR A 106 -15.57 14.16 -6.88
C TYR A 106 -14.20 13.94 -7.53
N ASN A 107 -13.42 12.98 -7.05
CA ASN A 107 -12.14 12.62 -7.66
C ASN A 107 -12.32 12.01 -9.06
N TRP A 108 -13.44 11.33 -9.33
CA TRP A 108 -13.78 10.96 -10.71
C TRP A 108 -14.12 12.20 -11.57
N ALA A 109 -14.98 13.09 -11.07
CA ALA A 109 -15.47 14.25 -11.83
C ALA A 109 -14.41 15.33 -12.09
N CYS A 110 -13.52 15.58 -11.12
CA CYS A 110 -12.41 16.54 -11.20
C CYS A 110 -11.08 15.87 -11.59
N GLY A 111 -11.01 14.54 -11.56
CA GLY A 111 -9.83 13.77 -11.93
C GLY A 111 -9.67 13.58 -13.44
N PRO A 112 -8.63 12.85 -13.87
CA PRO A 112 -8.33 12.62 -15.28
C PRO A 112 -9.47 12.00 -16.10
N ASP A 113 -10.41 11.31 -15.46
CA ASP A 113 -11.57 10.64 -16.08
C ASP A 113 -12.69 11.61 -16.48
N GLY A 114 -12.98 12.63 -15.65
CA GLY A 114 -14.12 13.55 -15.82
C GLY A 114 -13.75 15.02 -16.05
N ALA A 115 -12.48 15.39 -15.87
CA ALA A 115 -12.02 16.76 -16.03
C ALA A 115 -12.15 17.25 -17.49
N PHE A 116 -11.69 16.43 -18.44
CA PHE A 116 -11.57 16.77 -19.85
C PHE A 116 -12.83 16.44 -20.69
N ALA A 117 -13.18 17.34 -21.61
CA ALA A 117 -14.32 17.21 -22.53
C ALA A 117 -14.15 16.08 -23.57
N TYR A 118 -15.25 15.66 -24.19
CA TYR A 118 -15.21 14.64 -25.25
C TYR A 118 -14.76 15.19 -26.62
N ASP A 119 -14.95 16.49 -26.88
CA ASP A 119 -14.73 17.15 -28.19
C ASP A 119 -13.64 18.25 -28.10
N LEU A 120 -12.52 17.92 -27.45
CA LEU A 120 -11.40 18.85 -27.19
C LEU A 120 -10.79 19.44 -28.46
N ASP A 121 -10.62 18.62 -29.51
CA ASP A 121 -10.03 19.03 -30.79
C ASP A 121 -10.83 20.15 -31.50
N ARG A 122 -12.08 20.38 -31.09
CA ARG A 122 -12.96 21.41 -31.66
C ARG A 122 -13.11 22.67 -30.82
N THR A 123 -12.82 22.61 -29.52
CA THR A 123 -13.21 23.65 -28.54
C THR A 123 -12.03 24.36 -27.86
N GLY A 124 -10.79 23.91 -28.05
CA GLY A 124 -9.62 24.66 -27.57
C GLY A 124 -9.59 24.90 -26.05
N PHE A 125 -10.14 23.97 -25.26
CA PHE A 125 -10.25 24.02 -23.79
C PHE A 125 -11.25 25.05 -23.21
N ASP A 126 -12.20 25.57 -24.02
CA ASP A 126 -13.21 26.54 -23.55
C ASP A 126 -14.04 26.02 -22.36
N LEU A 127 -14.40 24.73 -22.35
CA LEU A 127 -15.18 24.12 -21.27
C LEU A 127 -14.34 23.97 -19.99
N GLU A 128 -13.09 23.56 -20.13
CA GLU A 128 -12.14 23.39 -19.04
C GLU A 128 -11.88 24.73 -18.32
N ASN A 129 -11.65 25.80 -19.10
CA ASN A 129 -11.53 27.17 -18.60
C ASN A 129 -12.82 27.61 -17.87
N SER A 130 -13.98 27.32 -18.45
CA SER A 130 -15.28 27.65 -17.83
C SER A 130 -15.49 26.92 -16.49
N LYS A 131 -15.05 25.66 -16.38
CA LYS A 131 -15.09 24.90 -15.11
C LYS A 131 -14.18 25.53 -14.05
N LEU A 132 -12.96 25.93 -14.42
CA LEU A 132 -12.03 26.62 -13.51
C LEU A 132 -12.64 27.91 -12.97
N ASP A 133 -13.18 28.74 -13.88
CA ASP A 133 -13.82 30.00 -13.51
C ASP A 133 -15.02 29.78 -12.57
N ALA A 134 -15.84 28.78 -12.85
CA ALA A 134 -17.01 28.48 -12.04
C ALA A 134 -16.64 28.08 -10.61
N LEU A 135 -15.63 27.22 -10.42
CA LEU A 135 -15.15 26.84 -9.08
C LEU A 135 -14.41 27.98 -8.38
N ALA A 136 -13.54 28.72 -9.08
CA ALA A 136 -12.80 29.83 -8.50
C ALA A 136 -13.71 30.97 -8.04
N GLN A 137 -14.66 31.39 -8.90
CA GLN A 137 -15.66 32.39 -8.53
C GLN A 137 -16.55 31.92 -7.38
N LYS A 138 -16.92 30.64 -7.37
CA LYS A 138 -17.73 30.10 -6.29
C LYS A 138 -16.98 30.09 -4.97
N TYR A 139 -15.72 29.69 -4.96
CA TYR A 139 -14.90 29.74 -3.75
C TYR A 139 -14.80 31.16 -3.19
N GLN A 140 -14.59 32.16 -4.05
CA GLN A 140 -14.57 33.57 -3.63
C GLN A 140 -15.90 34.05 -3.01
N GLN A 141 -17.03 33.43 -3.38
CA GLN A 141 -18.35 33.76 -2.85
C GLN A 141 -18.70 33.02 -1.56
N SER A 142 -18.34 31.73 -1.46
CA SER A 142 -18.82 30.86 -0.37
C SER A 142 -17.74 30.43 0.62
N HIS A 143 -16.45 30.55 0.26
CA HIS A 143 -15.31 30.02 1.02
C HIS A 143 -15.44 28.53 1.38
N SER A 144 -16.19 27.76 0.58
CA SER A 144 -16.39 26.32 0.83
C SER A 144 -15.09 25.52 0.64
N ARG A 145 -14.72 24.74 1.66
CA ARG A 145 -13.53 23.86 1.63
C ARG A 145 -13.63 22.77 0.56
N ASN A 146 -14.83 22.24 0.31
CA ASN A 146 -15.09 21.30 -0.78
C ASN A 146 -14.76 21.90 -2.15
N VAL A 147 -15.14 23.17 -2.38
CA VAL A 147 -14.87 23.87 -3.65
C VAL A 147 -13.36 24.07 -3.83
N ALA A 148 -12.64 24.44 -2.77
CA ALA A 148 -11.18 24.54 -2.80
C ALA A 148 -10.52 23.19 -3.11
N ALA A 149 -10.94 22.11 -2.45
CA ALA A 149 -10.41 20.77 -2.70
C ALA A 149 -10.64 20.31 -4.15
N CYS A 150 -11.87 20.46 -4.66
CA CYS A 150 -12.17 20.15 -6.07
C CYS A 150 -11.39 21.01 -7.06
N LEU A 151 -11.16 22.30 -6.76
CA LEU A 151 -10.36 23.18 -7.60
C LEU A 151 -8.89 22.73 -7.67
N ILE A 152 -8.33 22.27 -6.54
CA ILE A 152 -6.97 21.71 -6.48
C ILE A 152 -6.88 20.42 -7.31
N VAL A 153 -7.81 19.49 -7.13
CA VAL A 153 -7.86 18.23 -7.90
C VAL A 153 -8.02 18.50 -9.39
N LEU A 154 -8.93 19.39 -9.76
CA LEU A 154 -9.17 19.75 -11.16
C LEU A 154 -7.93 20.36 -11.82
N THR A 155 -7.27 21.27 -11.11
CA THR A 155 -6.04 21.90 -11.59
C THR A 155 -4.91 20.89 -11.77
N SER A 156 -4.74 19.96 -10.82
CA SER A 156 -3.76 18.87 -10.92
C SER A 156 -4.00 18.02 -12.17
N SER A 157 -5.26 17.68 -12.46
CA SER A 157 -5.64 16.95 -13.67
C SER A 157 -5.25 17.70 -14.95
N TYR A 158 -5.52 19.00 -15.03
CA TYR A 158 -5.17 19.81 -16.21
C TYR A 158 -3.66 19.98 -16.39
N LEU A 159 -2.93 20.29 -15.32
CA LEU A 159 -1.47 20.45 -15.36
C LEU A 159 -0.72 19.16 -15.75
N SER A 160 -1.32 17.99 -15.50
CA SER A 160 -0.76 16.71 -15.95
C SER A 160 -0.78 16.52 -17.47
N SER A 161 -1.60 17.32 -18.18
CA SER A 161 -1.84 17.24 -19.63
C SER A 161 -2.19 15.82 -20.12
N ARG A 162 -2.82 15.01 -19.25
CA ARG A 162 -3.21 13.62 -19.51
C ARG A 162 -4.67 13.41 -19.19
N ALA A 163 -5.45 12.99 -20.19
CA ALA A 163 -6.79 12.47 -19.98
C ALA A 163 -6.71 10.93 -19.89
N GLN A 164 -7.30 10.34 -18.85
CA GLN A 164 -7.47 8.90 -18.77
C GLN A 164 -8.92 8.56 -19.06
N ARG A 165 -9.15 7.49 -19.80
CA ARG A 165 -10.50 7.01 -20.08
C ARG A 165 -10.58 5.54 -19.76
N VAL A 166 -11.38 5.20 -18.75
CA VAL A 166 -11.73 3.83 -18.44
C VAL A 166 -12.97 3.46 -19.24
N CYS A 167 -12.81 2.59 -20.23
CA CYS A 167 -13.93 1.99 -20.95
C CYS A 167 -14.13 0.55 -20.47
N GLN A 168 -15.29 0.29 -19.85
CA GLN A 168 -15.71 -1.06 -19.50
C GLN A 168 -16.27 -1.78 -20.74
N ASN A 169 -15.53 -2.76 -21.24
CA ASN A 169 -15.98 -3.65 -22.30
C ASN A 169 -16.33 -5.00 -21.67
N GLY A 170 -17.55 -5.13 -21.14
CA GLY A 170 -18.00 -6.34 -20.43
C GLY A 170 -17.34 -6.47 -19.05
N ILE A 171 -16.50 -7.51 -18.87
CA ILE A 171 -15.77 -7.78 -17.61
C ILE A 171 -14.34 -7.20 -17.60
N THR A 172 -13.88 -6.65 -18.74
CA THR A 172 -12.54 -6.09 -18.89
C THR A 172 -12.57 -4.57 -18.92
N TYR A 173 -11.70 -3.94 -18.13
CA TYR A 173 -11.45 -2.51 -18.16
C TYR A 173 -10.34 -2.19 -19.16
N THR A 174 -10.61 -1.27 -20.07
CA THR A 174 -9.62 -0.76 -21.03
C THR A 174 -9.26 0.66 -20.61
N TYR A 175 -7.98 0.90 -20.27
CA TYR A 175 -7.46 2.22 -19.94
C TYR A 175 -6.88 2.86 -21.19
N ASN A 176 -7.50 3.93 -21.67
CA ASN A 176 -6.97 4.75 -22.75
C ASN A 176 -6.42 6.04 -22.15
N THR A 177 -5.10 6.20 -22.16
CA THR A 177 -4.46 7.46 -21.77
C THR A 177 -4.18 8.29 -23.01
N LEU A 178 -4.77 9.49 -23.07
CA LEU A 178 -4.49 10.49 -24.09
C LEU A 178 -3.56 11.54 -23.47
N THR A 179 -2.38 11.72 -24.07
CA THR A 179 -1.44 12.78 -23.71
C THR A 179 -1.53 13.89 -24.75
N PHE A 180 -1.72 15.13 -24.32
CA PHE A 180 -1.79 16.27 -25.23
C PHE A 180 -0.39 16.79 -25.54
N ASN A 181 -0.16 17.11 -26.82
CA ASN A 181 1.04 17.84 -27.22
C ASN A 181 0.97 19.26 -26.66
N PHE A 182 2.12 19.84 -26.35
CA PHE A 182 2.17 21.19 -25.82
C PHE A 182 1.86 22.21 -26.93
N THR A 183 0.75 22.94 -26.78
CA THR A 183 0.32 24.00 -27.71
C THR A 183 0.13 25.32 -26.96
N SER A 184 -0.06 26.42 -27.69
CA SER A 184 -0.35 27.72 -27.08
C SER A 184 -1.67 27.72 -26.29
N GLU A 185 -2.66 26.93 -26.71
CA GLU A 185 -3.94 26.78 -26.02
C GLU A 185 -3.76 25.99 -24.71
N LEU A 186 -2.94 24.94 -24.71
CA LEU A 186 -2.61 24.19 -23.49
C LEU A 186 -1.81 25.05 -22.51
N ALA A 187 -0.89 25.87 -23.01
CA ALA A 187 -0.15 26.83 -22.19
C ALA A 187 -1.09 27.86 -21.53
N GLU A 188 -2.12 28.32 -22.24
CA GLU A 188 -3.15 29.20 -21.67
C GLU A 188 -3.97 28.49 -20.59
N LEU A 189 -4.37 27.22 -20.80
CA LEU A 189 -5.07 26.44 -19.78
C LEU A 189 -4.21 26.28 -18.51
N HIS A 190 -2.91 25.99 -18.65
CA HIS A 190 -1.99 25.90 -17.51
C HIS A 190 -1.82 27.26 -16.81
N ALA A 191 -1.75 28.37 -17.55
CA ALA A 191 -1.74 29.71 -16.97
C ALA A 191 -3.04 30.00 -16.20
N HIS A 192 -4.20 29.65 -16.77
CA HIS A 192 -5.51 29.80 -16.13
C HIS A 192 -5.61 28.97 -14.85
N CYS A 193 -5.10 27.74 -14.84
CA CYS A 193 -4.99 26.92 -13.64
C CYS A 193 -4.33 27.66 -12.47
N PHE A 194 -3.18 28.31 -12.70
CA PHE A 194 -2.52 29.09 -11.65
C PHE A 194 -3.28 30.37 -11.30
N ARG A 195 -3.91 31.06 -12.26
CA ARG A 195 -4.79 32.19 -11.94
C ARG A 195 -5.95 31.78 -11.03
N ALA A 196 -6.58 30.63 -11.32
CA ALA A 196 -7.67 30.08 -10.53
C ALA A 196 -7.18 29.65 -9.13
N LEU A 197 -6.05 28.96 -9.02
CA LEU A 197 -5.46 28.60 -7.73
C LEU A 197 -5.00 29.80 -6.90
N SER A 198 -4.71 30.95 -7.52
CA SER A 198 -4.24 32.13 -6.81
C SER A 198 -5.22 32.66 -5.74
N VAL A 199 -6.51 32.29 -5.83
CA VAL A 199 -7.54 32.62 -4.84
C VAL A 199 -7.38 31.85 -3.52
N LEU A 200 -6.59 30.77 -3.53
CA LEU A 200 -6.36 29.88 -2.38
C LEU A 200 -5.02 30.14 -1.67
N VAL A 201 -4.15 31.00 -2.22
CA VAL A 201 -2.77 31.20 -1.74
C VAL A 201 -2.68 31.83 -0.36
N GLU A 202 -3.71 32.54 0.12
CA GLU A 202 -3.75 33.15 1.47
C GLU A 202 -4.70 32.39 2.41
N THR A 203 -4.90 31.10 2.15
CA THR A 203 -5.84 30.24 2.89
C THR A 203 -5.12 29.04 3.50
N GLU A 204 -5.83 28.18 4.22
CA GLU A 204 -5.27 26.92 4.75
C GLU A 204 -4.68 26.01 3.66
N PHE A 205 -5.14 26.14 2.40
CA PHE A 205 -4.65 25.38 1.26
C PHE A 205 -3.37 25.96 0.61
N SER A 206 -2.86 27.07 1.14
CA SER A 206 -1.71 27.80 0.58
C SER A 206 -0.50 26.91 0.34
N ARG A 207 -0.15 26.06 1.31
CA ARG A 207 1.01 25.17 1.23
C ARG A 207 0.91 24.23 0.03
N GLN A 208 -0.25 23.60 -0.15
CA GLN A 208 -0.47 22.65 -1.23
C GLN A 208 -0.43 23.36 -2.60
N VAL A 209 -1.07 24.52 -2.70
CA VAL A 209 -1.12 25.32 -3.93
C VAL A 209 0.26 25.84 -4.35
N LYS A 210 1.06 26.34 -3.40
CA LYS A 210 2.45 26.73 -3.64
C LYS A 210 3.30 25.53 -4.04
N SER A 211 3.11 24.37 -3.41
CA SER A 211 3.80 23.13 -3.80
C SER A 211 3.50 22.74 -5.25
N THR A 212 2.24 22.74 -5.68
CA THR A 212 1.85 22.47 -7.07
C THR A 212 2.53 23.42 -8.06
N PHE A 213 2.57 24.72 -7.75
CA PHE A 213 3.27 25.71 -8.58
C PHE A 213 4.77 25.40 -8.70
N ARG A 214 5.44 25.17 -7.58
CA ARG A 214 6.88 24.87 -7.53
C ARG A 214 7.22 23.59 -8.30
N GLN A 215 6.41 22.53 -8.13
CA GLN A 215 6.61 21.26 -8.82
C GLN A 215 6.47 21.40 -10.33
N HIS A 216 5.48 22.18 -10.81
CA HIS A 216 5.22 22.34 -12.24
C HIS A 216 6.39 22.99 -13.00
N PHE A 217 7.12 23.90 -12.35
CA PHE A 217 8.26 24.60 -12.96
C PHE A 217 9.62 24.03 -12.55
N SER A 218 9.64 22.93 -11.79
CA SER A 218 10.88 22.24 -11.46
C SER A 218 11.41 21.43 -12.65
N PHE A 219 12.72 21.27 -12.76
CA PHE A 219 13.34 20.38 -13.76
C PHE A 219 14.63 19.78 -13.21
N TYR A 220 15.05 18.66 -13.79
CA TYR A 220 16.26 17.96 -13.42
C TYR A 220 17.43 18.43 -14.28
N GLY A 221 18.56 18.76 -13.66
CA GLY A 221 19.79 19.15 -14.36
C GLY A 221 20.17 20.61 -14.16
N LYS A 222 21.21 21.05 -14.87
CA LYS A 222 21.78 22.42 -14.77
C LYS A 222 21.01 23.45 -15.60
N GLU A 223 20.51 23.02 -16.76
CA GLU A 223 19.74 23.84 -17.70
C GLU A 223 18.53 23.02 -18.14
N PRO A 224 17.35 23.65 -18.29
CA PRO A 224 16.18 22.97 -18.83
C PRO A 224 16.42 22.63 -20.31
N GLU A 225 15.91 21.49 -20.77
CA GLU A 225 15.89 21.17 -22.19
C GLU A 225 15.19 22.30 -22.97
N ALA A 226 15.71 22.70 -24.13
CA ALA A 226 15.19 23.86 -24.86
C ALA A 226 13.67 23.79 -25.11
N GLU A 227 13.16 22.63 -25.50
CA GLU A 227 11.72 22.41 -25.72
C GLU A 227 10.92 22.55 -24.41
N TYR A 228 11.42 22.02 -23.29
CA TYR A 228 10.79 22.19 -21.98
C TYR A 228 10.80 23.66 -21.53
N ALA A 229 11.93 24.34 -21.71
CA ALA A 229 12.09 25.76 -21.38
C ALA A 229 11.12 26.63 -22.19
N GLU A 230 11.02 26.41 -23.50
CA GLU A 230 10.08 27.14 -24.37
C GLU A 230 8.62 26.91 -23.94
N ASN A 231 8.26 25.66 -23.61
CA ASN A 231 6.92 25.31 -23.15
C ASN A 231 6.58 25.98 -21.81
N MET A 232 7.47 25.89 -20.82
CA MET A 232 7.27 26.49 -19.50
C MET A 232 7.31 28.01 -19.54
N TYR A 233 8.19 28.61 -20.35
CA TYR A 233 8.23 30.05 -20.59
C TYR A 233 6.91 30.57 -21.16
N SER A 234 6.29 29.82 -22.08
CA SER A 234 4.96 30.13 -22.62
C SER A 234 3.92 30.24 -21.49
N VAL A 235 3.95 29.37 -20.48
CA VAL A 235 3.06 29.49 -19.31
C VAL A 235 3.46 30.68 -18.42
N LEU A 236 4.73 30.76 -18.03
CA LEU A 236 5.25 31.74 -17.07
C LEU A 236 5.03 33.18 -17.53
N SER A 237 5.29 33.48 -18.80
CA SER A 237 5.09 34.82 -19.39
C SER A 237 3.64 35.33 -19.33
N ARG A 238 2.67 34.43 -19.09
CA ARG A 238 1.24 34.76 -18.96
C ARG A 238 0.79 34.98 -17.51
N ILE A 239 1.65 34.67 -16.53
CA ILE A 239 1.32 34.70 -15.09
C ILE A 239 2.40 35.40 -14.25
N GLU A 240 3.27 36.20 -14.87
CA GLU A 240 4.36 36.93 -14.18
C GLU A 240 3.83 37.78 -13.02
N GLU A 241 2.63 38.33 -13.16
CA GLU A 241 1.97 39.13 -12.12
C GLU A 241 1.63 38.34 -10.85
N LEU A 242 1.62 37.01 -10.93
CA LEU A 242 1.29 36.13 -9.81
C LEU A 242 2.51 35.62 -9.04
N PHE A 243 3.74 35.76 -9.55
CA PHE A 243 4.92 35.23 -8.86
C PHE A 243 5.04 35.67 -7.39
N PRO A 244 4.79 36.96 -7.04
CA PRO A 244 4.88 37.39 -5.65
C PRO A 244 3.84 36.77 -4.72
N LYS A 245 2.80 36.09 -5.24
CA LYS A 245 1.85 35.32 -4.41
C LYS A 245 2.40 33.94 -4.09
N TYR A 246 3.04 33.30 -5.06
CA TYR A 246 3.56 31.94 -4.94
C TYR A 246 4.92 31.85 -4.26
N ILE A 247 5.73 32.90 -4.41
CA ILE A 247 7.09 33.02 -3.91
C ILE A 247 7.11 34.19 -2.93
N THR A 248 7.04 33.90 -1.64
CA THR A 248 6.83 34.93 -0.60
C THR A 248 7.79 34.81 0.59
N GLU A 249 8.46 33.67 0.73
CA GLU A 249 9.15 33.31 1.96
C GLU A 249 10.66 33.18 1.72
N ASP A 250 11.45 33.64 2.68
CA ASP A 250 12.88 33.34 2.77
C ASP A 250 13.08 31.87 3.16
N SER A 251 12.83 30.99 2.19
CA SER A 251 12.94 29.53 2.28
C SER A 251 13.80 28.99 1.13
N THR A 252 14.42 27.83 1.32
CA THR A 252 15.24 27.22 0.26
C THR A 252 14.39 26.79 -0.93
N ILE A 253 13.12 26.45 -0.70
CA ILE A 253 12.20 26.01 -1.76
C ILE A 253 11.79 27.17 -2.67
N ASP A 254 11.47 28.32 -2.10
CA ASP A 254 11.17 29.53 -2.88
C ASP A 254 12.41 30.03 -3.63
N LEU A 255 13.60 29.90 -3.03
CA LEU A 255 14.87 30.19 -3.69
C LEU A 255 15.10 29.25 -4.89
N LEU A 256 14.94 27.94 -4.72
CA LEU A 256 15.07 26.95 -5.81
C LEU A 256 14.06 27.18 -6.94
N CYS A 257 12.80 27.49 -6.59
CA CYS A 257 11.77 27.81 -7.57
C CYS A 257 12.14 29.08 -8.36
N SER A 258 12.63 30.12 -7.65
CA SER A 258 13.09 31.37 -8.28
C SER A 258 14.25 31.13 -9.24
N LEU A 259 15.21 30.31 -8.84
CA LEU A 259 16.34 29.90 -9.67
C LEU A 259 15.88 29.14 -10.92
N SER A 260 14.96 28.19 -10.76
CA SER A 260 14.42 27.39 -11.86
C SER A 260 13.68 28.27 -12.88
N ILE A 261 12.84 29.20 -12.40
CA ILE A 261 12.14 30.16 -13.26
C ILE A 261 13.15 31.06 -13.99
N ASN A 262 14.13 31.63 -13.28
CA ASN A 262 15.16 32.47 -13.91
C ASN A 262 15.94 31.71 -14.99
N GLN A 263 16.31 30.45 -14.75
CA GLN A 263 16.98 29.59 -15.73
C GLN A 263 16.11 29.31 -16.96
N ILE A 264 14.79 29.09 -16.79
CA ILE A 264 13.87 28.95 -17.92
C ILE A 264 13.88 30.20 -18.82
N TYR A 265 13.88 31.40 -18.21
CA TYR A 265 13.97 32.66 -18.96
C TYR A 265 15.31 32.82 -19.68
N GLU A 266 16.42 32.51 -19.00
CA GLU A 266 17.77 32.59 -19.58
C GLU A 266 17.93 31.66 -20.78
N THR A 267 17.47 30.40 -20.67
CA THR A 267 17.49 29.44 -21.79
C THR A 267 16.67 29.93 -22.98
N CYS A 268 15.59 30.69 -22.73
CA CYS A 268 14.77 31.33 -23.76
C CYS A 268 15.31 32.70 -24.23
N ALA A 269 16.53 33.07 -23.83
CA ALA A 269 17.18 34.36 -24.10
C ALA A 269 16.34 35.58 -23.65
N GLN A 270 15.63 35.44 -22.54
CA GLN A 270 14.85 36.49 -21.87
C GLN A 270 15.53 36.94 -20.58
N ASN A 271 15.13 38.11 -20.07
CA ASN A 271 15.65 38.61 -18.80
C ASN A 271 14.98 37.88 -17.63
N PRO A 272 15.75 37.42 -16.62
CA PRO A 272 15.20 36.84 -15.39
C PRO A 272 14.20 37.77 -14.69
N PRO A 273 12.97 37.32 -14.38
CA PRO A 273 11.95 38.17 -13.78
C PRO A 273 12.06 38.28 -12.26
N LEU A 274 12.74 37.35 -11.57
CA LEU A 274 12.79 37.27 -10.11
C LEU A 274 14.13 37.77 -9.56
N SER A 275 14.08 38.77 -8.67
CA SER A 275 15.25 39.19 -7.89
C SER A 275 15.51 38.21 -6.74
N LEU A 276 16.78 37.86 -6.56
CA LEU A 276 17.24 36.98 -5.49
C LEU A 276 17.69 37.75 -4.23
N ASP A 277 17.66 39.09 -4.25
CA ASP A 277 18.13 39.94 -3.14
C ASP A 277 17.27 39.79 -1.86
N GLY A 278 16.06 39.25 -1.99
CA GLY A 278 15.15 39.01 -0.88
C GLY A 278 15.50 37.79 0.00
N PHE A 279 16.38 36.90 -0.47
CA PHE A 279 16.77 35.68 0.25
C PHE A 279 18.01 35.90 1.11
N ARG A 280 18.01 35.36 2.34
CA ARG A 280 19.16 35.45 3.24
C ARG A 280 20.27 34.49 2.80
N GLN A 281 21.52 34.85 3.14
CA GLN A 281 22.68 34.01 2.87
C GLN A 281 22.54 32.58 3.43
N SER A 282 21.86 32.40 4.56
CA SER A 282 21.62 31.08 5.14
C SER A 282 20.78 30.15 4.26
N ALA A 283 19.88 30.69 3.43
CA ALA A 283 19.11 29.90 2.45
C ALA A 283 20.01 29.46 1.27
N PHE A 284 20.90 30.34 0.80
CA PHE A 284 21.92 29.97 -0.20
C PHE A 284 22.89 28.92 0.36
N ASP A 285 23.31 29.06 1.62
CA ASP A 285 24.24 28.13 2.28
C ASP A 285 23.61 26.75 2.48
N ALA A 286 22.33 26.70 2.86
CA ALA A 286 21.56 25.46 2.96
C ALA A 286 21.45 24.72 1.61
N LEU A 287 21.35 25.46 0.50
CA LEU A 287 21.39 24.90 -0.86
C LEU A 287 22.81 24.61 -1.38
N GLY A 288 23.86 25.04 -0.67
CA GLY A 288 25.25 24.91 -1.12
C GLY A 288 25.61 25.83 -2.28
N LEU A 289 25.00 27.02 -2.37
CA LEU A 289 25.24 28.02 -3.41
C LEU A 289 26.18 29.13 -2.87
N GLU A 290 27.35 29.34 -3.49
CA GLU A 290 28.24 30.47 -3.17
C GLU A 290 27.85 31.74 -3.94
N ASN A 291 27.77 32.88 -3.24
CA ASN A 291 27.69 34.27 -3.71
C ASN A 291 26.80 34.58 -4.95
N SER A 292 25.84 35.47 -4.72
CA SER A 292 24.68 35.88 -5.54
C SER A 292 24.90 36.43 -6.97
N GLU A 293 26.01 36.17 -7.68
CA GLU A 293 26.29 36.86 -8.97
C GLU A 293 26.65 35.97 -10.18
N SER A 294 26.72 34.63 -10.06
CA SER A 294 27.06 33.79 -11.22
C SER A 294 26.64 32.33 -11.04
N LEU A 295 25.48 31.97 -11.57
CA LEU A 295 24.92 30.61 -11.51
C LEU A 295 25.33 29.79 -12.73
N VAL A 296 26.60 29.38 -12.78
CA VAL A 296 27.02 28.24 -13.59
C VAL A 296 27.83 27.33 -12.67
N GLU A 297 27.29 26.14 -12.42
CA GLU A 297 27.87 25.02 -11.66
C GLU A 297 27.43 24.83 -10.19
N LYS A 298 26.39 24.01 -9.97
CA LYS A 298 26.44 22.63 -9.39
C LYS A 298 25.06 22.26 -8.83
N GLU A 299 24.73 20.97 -8.88
CA GLU A 299 23.65 20.38 -8.07
C GLU A 299 23.79 20.81 -6.60
N PRO A 300 22.70 20.97 -5.84
CA PRO A 300 22.77 21.28 -4.42
C PRO A 300 23.53 20.17 -3.68
N ARG A 301 24.81 20.45 -3.41
CA ARG A 301 25.66 19.69 -2.51
C ARG A 301 26.27 20.74 -1.62
N ILE A 302 25.84 20.77 -0.36
CA ILE A 302 26.54 21.51 0.66
C ILE A 302 28.00 21.03 0.63
N SER A 303 28.91 21.88 0.15
CA SER A 303 30.34 21.74 0.44
C SER A 303 30.53 22.17 1.88
N ALA A 304 30.04 21.35 2.83
CA ALA A 304 30.12 21.69 4.26
C ALA A 304 31.58 21.92 4.66
N GLU A 305 32.50 21.24 3.97
CA GLU A 305 33.96 21.37 4.02
C GLU A 305 34.49 22.78 3.70
N GLU A 306 33.75 23.61 2.95
CA GLU A 306 34.19 24.94 2.47
C GLU A 306 33.60 26.10 3.30
N LEU A 307 32.47 25.88 3.99
CA LEU A 307 31.79 26.92 4.78
C LEU A 307 32.42 27.12 6.18
N PRO A 308 32.58 28.37 6.67
CA PRO A 308 32.93 28.66 8.07
C PRO A 308 31.92 28.10 9.07
N LEU A 309 32.37 27.78 10.29
CA LEU A 309 31.54 27.17 11.35
C LEU A 309 30.28 27.99 11.71
N GLU A 310 30.41 29.32 11.71
CA GLU A 310 29.28 30.25 11.98
C GLU A 310 28.17 30.08 10.94
N ARG A 311 28.54 30.02 9.65
CA ARG A 311 27.60 29.83 8.53
C ARG A 311 26.97 28.45 8.49
N LEU A 312 27.72 27.41 8.89
CA LEU A 312 27.17 26.06 9.06
C LEU A 312 26.06 26.03 10.12
N THR A 313 26.23 26.78 11.21
CA THR A 313 25.23 26.85 12.29
C THR A 313 23.97 27.61 11.86
N GLU A 314 24.13 28.67 11.05
CA GLU A 314 22.99 29.40 10.46
C GLU A 314 22.25 28.57 9.41
N ALA A 315 22.98 27.82 8.57
CA ALA A 315 22.40 26.90 7.59
C ALA A 315 21.60 25.78 8.26
N LEU A 316 22.07 25.25 9.41
CA LEU A 316 21.31 24.26 10.20
C LEU A 316 19.94 24.76 10.63
N GLY A 317 19.82 26.03 11.03
CA GLY A 317 18.55 26.64 11.40
C GLY A 317 17.56 26.61 10.22
N LYS A 318 18.03 26.99 9.02
CA LYS A 318 17.21 26.95 7.80
C LYS A 318 16.86 25.54 7.35
N LEU A 319 17.79 24.58 7.43
CA LEU A 319 17.50 23.19 7.10
C LEU A 319 16.48 22.56 8.07
N ALA A 320 16.48 22.97 9.34
CA ALA A 320 15.47 22.55 10.30
C ALA A 320 14.09 23.13 9.97
N GLU A 321 14.01 24.41 9.59
CA GLU A 321 12.77 25.02 9.06
C GLU A 321 12.25 24.26 7.83
N ASP A 322 13.15 23.90 6.90
CA ASP A 322 12.79 23.15 5.69
C ASP A 322 12.39 21.69 5.99
N TYR A 323 12.93 21.09 7.06
CA TYR A 323 12.59 19.72 7.47
C TYR A 323 11.12 19.61 7.88
N GLU A 324 10.52 20.68 8.42
CA GLU A 324 9.09 20.73 8.74
C GLU A 324 8.18 20.75 7.49
N ILE A 325 8.76 20.92 6.30
CA ILE A 325 8.06 20.91 5.03
C ILE A 325 8.16 19.50 4.44
N SER A 326 7.01 18.79 4.35
CA SER A 326 6.91 17.40 3.86
C SER A 326 7.67 17.13 2.56
N ASP A 327 7.70 18.10 1.64
CA ASP A 327 8.33 17.96 0.32
C ASP A 327 9.87 17.94 0.37
N LYS A 328 10.47 18.37 1.50
CA LYS A 328 11.92 18.47 1.69
C LYS A 328 12.45 17.68 2.87
N GLU A 329 11.59 17.03 3.65
CA GLU A 329 11.97 16.24 4.83
C GLU A 329 13.19 15.33 4.56
N TRP A 330 13.18 14.58 3.46
CA TRP A 330 14.27 13.67 3.12
C TRP A 330 15.59 14.39 2.74
N GLU A 331 15.51 15.42 1.89
CA GLU A 331 16.68 16.16 1.40
C GLU A 331 17.32 16.99 2.53
N SER A 332 16.49 17.73 3.28
CA SER A 332 16.89 18.52 4.43
C SER A 332 17.42 17.63 5.54
N GLY A 333 16.79 16.49 5.80
CA GLY A 333 17.27 15.53 6.80
C GLY A 333 18.67 15.01 6.49
N ARG A 334 18.95 14.69 5.21
CA ARG A 334 20.29 14.28 4.77
C ARG A 334 21.31 15.42 4.86
N ALA A 335 20.90 16.65 4.53
CA ALA A 335 21.73 17.83 4.62
C ALA A 335 22.12 18.17 6.07
N ILE A 336 21.15 18.10 7.00
CA ILE A 336 21.37 18.27 8.45
C ILE A 336 22.44 17.28 8.93
N GLY A 337 22.29 15.99 8.59
CA GLY A 337 23.27 14.96 8.97
C GLY A 337 24.69 15.28 8.52
N LYS A 338 24.88 15.76 7.28
CA LYS A 338 26.20 16.16 6.76
C LYS A 338 26.78 17.37 7.47
N VAL A 339 25.96 18.39 7.73
CA VAL A 339 26.43 19.60 8.42
C VAL A 339 26.82 19.28 9.87
N LEU A 340 26.02 18.47 10.57
CA LEU A 340 26.34 18.03 11.93
C LEU A 340 27.61 17.17 11.97
N LEU A 341 27.84 16.30 10.97
CA LEU A 341 29.08 15.55 10.85
C LEU A 341 30.29 16.48 10.66
N GLU A 342 30.17 17.50 9.83
CA GLU A 342 31.28 18.43 9.60
C GLU A 342 31.59 19.27 10.83
N ILE A 343 30.56 19.69 11.58
CA ILE A 343 30.72 20.35 12.88
C ILE A 343 31.41 19.40 13.88
N ALA A 344 31.02 18.13 13.91
CA ALA A 344 31.65 17.12 14.76
C ALA A 344 33.14 16.94 14.45
N LYS A 345 33.55 16.95 13.18
CA LYS A 345 34.96 16.84 12.76
C LYS A 345 35.80 18.05 13.17
N ARG A 346 35.25 19.26 13.10
CA ARG A 346 36.01 20.50 13.33
C ARG A 346 36.09 20.89 14.78
N THR A 347 35.01 20.68 15.54
CA THR A 347 34.88 21.14 16.92
C THR A 347 34.25 20.07 17.81
N PRO A 348 34.90 18.90 17.96
CA PRO A 348 34.33 17.75 18.68
C PRO A 348 33.90 18.08 20.11
N ASP A 349 34.66 18.93 20.82
CA ASP A 349 34.38 19.33 22.21
C ASP A 349 33.10 20.17 22.38
N THR A 350 32.60 20.80 21.30
CA THR A 350 31.40 21.65 21.36
C THR A 350 30.24 21.11 20.51
N ALA A 351 30.52 20.15 19.64
CA ALA A 351 29.56 19.60 18.69
C ALA A 351 28.39 18.89 19.38
N SER A 352 28.62 18.16 20.49
CA SER A 352 27.54 17.52 21.26
C SER A 352 26.49 18.53 21.73
N SER A 353 26.92 19.72 22.18
CA SER A 353 26.02 20.78 22.63
C SER A 353 25.23 21.40 21.46
N ILE A 354 25.85 21.52 20.28
CA ILE A 354 25.20 22.02 19.06
C ILE A 354 24.15 21.02 18.58
N ILE A 355 24.50 19.73 18.52
CA ILE A 355 23.57 18.64 18.17
C ILE A 355 22.40 18.62 19.16
N ALA A 356 22.69 18.66 20.47
CA ALA A 356 21.65 18.62 21.49
C ALA A 356 20.68 19.79 21.40
N ARG A 357 21.20 21.00 21.21
CA ARG A 357 20.36 22.19 21.04
C ARG A 357 19.53 22.11 19.77
N ASN A 358 20.10 21.65 18.67
CA ASN A 358 19.39 21.51 17.40
C ASN A 358 18.20 20.54 17.53
N ILE A 359 18.44 19.37 18.12
CA ILE A 359 17.39 18.37 18.39
C ILE A 359 16.32 18.94 19.33
N ALA A 360 16.72 19.59 20.43
CA ALA A 360 15.78 20.15 21.41
C ALA A 360 15.00 21.38 20.91
N SER A 361 15.53 22.11 19.93
CA SER A 361 14.91 23.34 19.41
C SER A 361 13.80 23.09 18.38
N SER A 362 13.65 21.86 17.89
CA SER A 362 12.70 21.52 16.86
C SER A 362 11.44 20.88 17.45
N PRO A 363 10.23 21.35 17.11
CA PRO A 363 8.98 20.69 17.49
C PRO A 363 8.76 19.35 16.75
N SER A 364 9.52 19.10 15.67
CA SER A 364 9.57 17.82 14.95
C SER A 364 10.83 17.04 15.32
N THR A 365 10.75 15.70 15.35
CA THR A 365 11.91 14.83 15.57
C THR A 365 12.83 14.87 14.36
N ILE A 366 13.79 15.81 14.36
CA ILE A 366 14.91 15.87 13.42
C ILE A 366 15.59 14.50 13.36
N PRO A 367 16.06 14.04 12.19
CA PRO A 367 16.70 12.74 12.04
C PRO A 367 17.93 12.62 12.94
N VAL A 368 18.12 11.43 13.52
CA VAL A 368 19.27 11.11 14.35
C VAL A 368 20.54 11.17 13.48
N PRO A 369 21.55 12.01 13.84
CA PRO A 369 22.73 12.21 13.01
C PRO A 369 23.77 11.10 13.23
N TYR A 370 23.46 9.88 12.78
CA TYR A 370 24.24 8.66 13.04
C TYR A 370 25.75 8.82 12.78
N GLU A 371 26.15 9.32 11.61
CA GLU A 371 27.56 9.49 11.25
C GLU A 371 28.30 10.48 12.18
N ALA A 372 27.62 11.54 12.61
CA ALA A 372 28.20 12.52 13.53
C ALA A 372 28.36 11.92 14.94
N LEU A 373 27.38 11.13 15.39
CA LEU A 373 27.43 10.44 16.67
C LEU A 373 28.52 9.38 16.71
N ASP A 374 28.72 8.63 15.62
CA ASP A 374 29.83 7.66 15.51
C ASP A 374 31.18 8.37 15.67
N HIS A 375 31.38 9.46 14.92
CA HIS A 375 32.62 10.22 14.98
C HIS A 375 32.88 10.81 16.37
N LEU A 376 31.84 11.34 17.04
CA LEU A 376 31.97 11.85 18.40
C LEU A 376 32.22 10.75 19.42
N ALA A 377 31.55 9.60 19.30
CA ALA A 377 31.75 8.47 20.18
C ALA A 377 33.20 7.96 20.13
N GLU A 378 33.83 7.98 18.96
CA GLU A 378 35.26 7.68 18.77
C GLU A 378 36.18 8.78 19.32
N THR A 379 35.82 10.05 19.13
CA THR A 379 36.72 11.19 19.37
C THR A 379 36.71 11.67 20.84
N ILE A 380 35.53 11.92 21.41
CA ILE A 380 35.37 12.39 22.80
C ILE A 380 35.01 11.26 23.77
N GLY A 381 34.66 10.09 23.25
CA GLY A 381 34.27 8.92 24.01
C GLY A 381 32.75 8.83 24.22
N ARG A 382 32.19 7.64 23.93
CA ARG A 382 30.74 7.35 24.00
C ARG A 382 30.06 7.74 25.32
N LYS A 383 30.74 7.58 26.46
CA LYS A 383 30.18 7.92 27.79
C LYS A 383 30.03 9.43 27.97
N VAL A 384 31.02 10.19 27.51
CA VAL A 384 30.98 11.66 27.56
C VAL A 384 29.86 12.15 26.64
N LEU A 385 29.80 11.62 25.41
CA LEU A 385 28.73 11.92 24.46
C LEU A 385 27.33 11.64 25.03
N ARG A 386 27.11 10.46 25.61
CA ARG A 386 25.81 10.09 26.23
C ARG A 386 25.43 11.07 27.34
N ASN A 387 26.38 11.41 28.23
CA ASN A 387 26.12 12.33 29.34
C ASN A 387 25.83 13.76 28.86
N GLU A 388 26.54 14.25 27.83
CA GLU A 388 26.32 15.59 27.28
C GLU A 388 24.97 15.72 26.58
N LEU A 389 24.57 14.70 25.81
CA LEU A 389 23.26 14.68 25.15
C LEU A 389 22.12 14.52 26.16
N GLY A 390 22.27 13.59 27.13
CA GLY A 390 21.27 13.34 28.17
C GLY A 390 21.10 14.48 29.18
N ALA A 391 22.03 15.44 29.25
CA ALA A 391 21.89 16.63 30.08
C ALA A 391 20.90 17.66 29.51
N VAL A 392 20.58 17.58 28.21
CA VAL A 392 19.77 18.57 27.49
C VAL A 392 18.51 17.95 26.89
N ILE A 393 18.59 16.69 26.45
CA ILE A 393 17.52 15.99 25.75
C ILE A 393 16.88 14.98 26.71
N ASP A 394 15.55 15.02 26.85
CA ASP A 394 14.82 13.97 27.55
C ASP A 394 14.75 12.69 26.71
N VAL A 395 15.06 11.56 27.34
CA VAL A 395 15.01 10.22 26.73
C VAL A 395 13.58 9.89 26.28
N SER A 396 12.57 10.37 27.00
CA SER A 396 11.17 10.16 26.65
C SER A 396 10.78 10.88 25.36
N ASP A 397 11.34 12.07 25.10
CA ASP A 397 11.02 12.90 23.94
C ASP A 397 11.75 12.44 22.66
N HIS A 398 12.96 11.90 22.79
CA HIS A 398 13.81 11.52 21.64
C HIS A 398 14.41 10.11 21.76
N PRO A 399 13.59 9.05 21.73
CA PRO A 399 14.05 7.71 22.05
C PRO A 399 14.99 7.07 21.02
N ALA A 400 14.75 7.33 19.74
CA ALA A 400 15.58 6.79 18.66
C ALA A 400 17.05 7.24 18.77
N LEU A 401 17.30 8.43 19.35
CA LEU A 401 18.65 8.90 19.63
C LEU A 401 19.35 8.01 20.67
N PHE A 402 18.68 7.76 21.79
CA PHE A 402 19.26 6.96 22.87
C PHE A 402 19.34 5.48 22.51
N ASP A 403 18.39 4.95 21.74
CA ASP A 403 18.47 3.58 21.18
C ASP A 403 19.75 3.40 20.37
N TYR A 404 20.11 4.41 19.58
CA TYR A 404 21.36 4.41 18.84
C TYR A 404 22.59 4.49 19.74
N LEU A 405 22.55 5.30 20.79
CA LEU A 405 23.65 5.38 21.78
C LEU A 405 23.84 4.04 22.52
N ASP A 406 22.76 3.34 22.84
CA ASP A 406 22.80 2.00 23.43
C ASP A 406 23.42 1.00 22.44
N LEU A 407 23.00 1.04 21.17
CA LEU A 407 23.60 0.22 20.10
C LEU A 407 25.11 0.47 19.96
N LEU A 408 25.55 1.73 20.06
CA LEU A 408 26.98 2.07 20.05
C LEU A 408 27.73 1.52 21.26
N ALA A 409 27.11 1.50 22.44
CA ALA A 409 27.70 0.88 23.62
C ALA A 409 27.87 -0.63 23.42
N ILE A 410 26.85 -1.31 22.87
CA ILE A 410 26.85 -2.74 22.57
C ILE A 410 27.98 -3.09 21.58
N LYS A 411 28.05 -2.40 20.44
CA LYS A 411 29.06 -2.65 19.39
C LYS A 411 30.50 -2.47 19.88
N ASN A 412 30.73 -1.52 20.78
CA ASN A 412 32.06 -1.17 21.29
C ASN A 412 32.46 -1.90 22.58
N GLY A 413 31.68 -2.92 22.99
CA GLY A 413 31.92 -3.67 24.21
C GLY A 413 31.40 -2.92 25.45
N PRO A 414 30.19 -3.22 25.92
CA PRO A 414 29.58 -2.52 27.03
C PRO A 414 30.21 -2.94 28.36
N ASP A 415 30.16 -2.06 29.36
CA ASP A 415 30.41 -2.44 30.75
C ASP A 415 29.12 -2.74 31.52
N LYS A 416 29.25 -3.16 32.78
CA LYS A 416 28.12 -3.59 33.59
C LYS A 416 27.12 -2.45 33.86
N GLU A 417 27.61 -1.22 34.05
CA GLU A 417 26.75 -0.06 34.30
C GLU A 417 25.93 0.27 33.04
N GLU A 418 26.57 0.29 31.87
CA GLU A 418 25.90 0.47 30.58
C GLU A 418 24.83 -0.61 30.33
N LEU A 419 25.12 -1.88 30.65
CA LEU A 419 24.16 -2.98 30.50
C LEU A 419 22.96 -2.88 31.44
N ASP A 420 23.16 -2.39 32.67
CA ASP A 420 22.08 -2.20 33.63
C ASP A 420 21.22 -0.96 33.26
N GLU A 421 21.82 0.10 32.69
CA GLU A 421 21.09 1.23 32.11
C GLU A 421 20.21 0.81 30.92
N ILE A 422 20.75 0.02 29.99
CA ILE A 422 20.00 -0.50 28.83
C ILE A 422 18.79 -1.32 29.28
N LEU A 423 18.94 -2.12 30.34
CA LEU A 423 17.83 -2.89 30.91
C LEU A 423 16.78 -1.98 31.55
N ALA A 424 17.19 -1.00 32.35
CA ALA A 424 16.27 -0.07 32.99
C ALA A 424 15.47 0.74 31.96
N ARG A 425 16.03 1.00 30.78
CA ARG A 425 15.30 1.65 29.70
C ARG A 425 14.13 0.83 29.17
N LEU A 426 14.17 -0.51 29.24
CA LEU A 426 13.05 -1.34 28.79
C LEU A 426 11.76 -1.12 29.61
N ASP A 427 11.84 -0.46 30.77
CA ASP A 427 10.67 -0.04 31.55
C ASP A 427 9.75 0.91 30.77
N ASP A 428 10.24 1.55 29.71
CA ASP A 428 9.42 2.35 28.78
C ASP A 428 8.57 1.51 27.81
N GLY A 429 8.76 0.18 27.81
CA GLY A 429 8.00 -0.78 27.01
C GLY A 429 8.36 -0.84 25.52
N ARG A 430 9.49 -0.28 25.10
CA ARG A 430 9.95 -0.30 23.70
C ARG A 430 11.05 -1.34 23.44
N THR A 431 11.16 -1.73 22.18
CA THR A 431 12.21 -2.65 21.71
C THR A 431 13.43 -1.87 21.24
N HIS A 432 14.50 -1.89 22.04
CA HIS A 432 15.72 -1.11 21.77
C HIS A 432 16.79 -1.88 20.98
N LEU A 433 16.98 -3.16 21.29
CA LEU A 433 18.01 -4.03 20.69
C LEU A 433 17.38 -5.29 20.09
N CYS A 434 18.00 -5.79 19.01
CA CYS A 434 17.66 -7.08 18.43
C CYS A 434 18.62 -8.19 18.87
N LEU A 435 18.27 -9.45 18.59
CA LEU A 435 19.11 -10.61 18.93
C LEU A 435 20.52 -10.50 18.36
N GLU A 436 20.69 -9.99 17.13
CA GLU A 436 22.02 -9.78 16.53
C GLU A 436 22.92 -8.86 17.36
N ASP A 437 22.34 -7.80 17.92
CA ASP A 437 23.09 -6.87 18.78
C ASP A 437 23.46 -7.55 20.11
N LEU A 438 22.52 -8.29 20.70
CA LEU A 438 22.71 -8.96 21.99
C LEU A 438 23.71 -10.14 21.90
N GLU A 439 23.81 -10.80 20.75
CA GLU A 439 24.79 -11.86 20.46
C GLU A 439 26.25 -11.37 20.62
N ILE A 440 26.51 -10.08 20.45
CA ILE A 440 27.83 -9.47 20.66
C ILE A 440 28.22 -9.47 22.16
N VAL A 441 27.22 -9.35 23.04
CA VAL A 441 27.39 -9.23 24.49
C VAL A 441 27.52 -10.59 25.16
N GLU A 442 26.76 -11.57 24.67
CA GLU A 442 26.61 -12.90 25.28
C GLU A 442 27.95 -13.62 25.60
N PRO A 443 29.01 -13.58 24.75
CA PRO A 443 30.29 -14.22 25.08
C PRO A 443 31.01 -13.60 26.30
N LYS A 444 30.81 -12.31 26.56
CA LYS A 444 31.43 -11.59 27.68
C LYS A 444 30.53 -11.56 28.92
N HIS A 445 29.22 -11.58 28.73
CA HIS A 445 28.21 -11.60 29.79
C HIS A 445 27.16 -12.69 29.52
N PRO A 446 27.49 -13.97 29.79
CA PRO A 446 26.56 -15.08 29.55
C PRO A 446 25.25 -14.93 30.34
N GLY A 447 24.13 -15.22 29.68
CA GLY A 447 22.77 -15.09 30.21
C GLY A 447 22.17 -13.70 30.06
N TYR A 448 22.86 -12.75 29.40
CA TYR A 448 22.33 -11.40 29.21
C TYR A 448 21.16 -11.39 28.23
N ILE A 449 21.20 -12.17 27.14
CA ILE A 449 20.07 -12.31 26.21
C ILE A 449 18.80 -12.73 26.96
N LEU A 450 18.90 -13.76 27.81
CA LEU A 450 17.76 -14.25 28.60
C LEU A 450 17.25 -13.20 29.60
N LYS A 451 18.17 -12.50 30.29
CA LYS A 451 17.82 -11.41 31.22
C LYS A 451 17.09 -10.28 30.49
N TYR A 452 17.61 -9.85 29.34
CA TYR A 452 17.03 -8.81 28.50
C TYR A 452 15.64 -9.21 27.99
N ALA A 453 15.51 -10.41 27.43
CA ALA A 453 14.23 -10.92 26.91
C ALA A 453 13.18 -11.09 28.01
N SER A 454 13.59 -11.55 29.21
CA SER A 454 12.69 -11.66 30.36
C SER A 454 12.13 -10.29 30.74
N TRP A 455 13.00 -9.29 30.91
CA TRP A 455 12.60 -7.95 31.29
C TRP A 455 11.71 -7.28 30.23
N LEU A 456 12.08 -7.42 28.95
CA LEU A 456 11.30 -6.94 27.82
C LEU A 456 9.91 -7.59 27.80
N SER A 457 9.83 -8.90 27.99
CA SER A 457 8.54 -9.62 27.97
C SER A 457 7.56 -9.18 29.06
N GLU A 458 8.07 -8.62 30.18
CA GLU A 458 7.24 -8.14 31.29
C GLU A 458 6.73 -6.70 31.10
N HIS A 459 7.47 -5.86 30.35
CA HIS A 459 7.20 -4.42 30.25
C HIS A 459 6.74 -3.94 28.87
N ILE A 460 6.78 -4.80 27.85
CA ILE A 460 6.48 -4.41 26.46
C ILE A 460 5.00 -4.07 26.23
N HIS A 461 4.77 -3.01 25.47
CA HIS A 461 3.43 -2.50 25.12
C HIS A 461 3.25 -2.20 23.62
N ASN A 462 4.25 -2.54 22.79
CA ASN A 462 4.44 -1.98 21.44
C ASN A 462 4.34 -3.05 20.33
N ASP A 463 3.73 -2.70 19.19
CA ASP A 463 3.64 -3.51 17.96
C ASP A 463 5.00 -3.83 17.30
N GLY A 464 6.08 -3.19 17.76
CA GLY A 464 7.44 -3.35 17.24
C GLY A 464 8.22 -4.59 17.71
N VAL A 465 7.61 -5.50 18.50
CA VAL A 465 8.31 -6.65 19.13
C VAL A 465 9.05 -7.52 18.13
N TRP A 466 8.53 -7.67 16.92
CA TRP A 466 9.15 -8.47 15.86
C TRP A 466 10.59 -8.04 15.54
N ARG A 467 10.95 -6.77 15.79
CA ARG A 467 12.31 -6.26 15.59
C ARG A 467 13.32 -6.92 16.54
N PHE A 468 12.88 -7.42 17.70
CA PHE A 468 13.73 -8.16 18.62
C PHE A 468 14.33 -9.41 17.94
N PHE A 469 13.52 -10.17 17.21
CA PHE A 469 13.97 -11.40 16.55
C PHE A 469 14.87 -11.12 15.33
N GLY A 470 14.70 -9.95 14.69
CA GLY A 470 15.47 -9.57 13.51
C GLY A 470 15.10 -10.36 12.26
N ASN A 471 16.08 -10.67 11.41
CA ASN A 471 15.86 -11.34 10.13
C ASN A 471 15.69 -12.87 10.30
N CYS A 472 14.48 -13.38 10.01
CA CYS A 472 14.15 -14.82 10.05
C CYS A 472 14.88 -15.69 9.00
N GLY A 473 15.57 -15.09 8.02
CA GLY A 473 16.37 -15.80 7.02
C GLY A 473 17.76 -16.23 7.50
N ASP A 474 18.20 -15.79 8.69
CA ASP A 474 19.51 -16.15 9.23
C ASP A 474 19.44 -17.47 10.02
N GLU A 475 19.75 -18.57 9.34
CA GLU A 475 19.71 -19.92 9.93
C GLU A 475 20.59 -20.08 11.16
N LYS A 476 21.72 -19.35 11.26
CA LYS A 476 22.61 -19.43 12.43
C LYS A 476 21.91 -18.87 13.67
N ARG A 477 21.27 -17.71 13.52
CA ARG A 477 20.55 -17.04 14.60
C ARG A 477 19.32 -17.84 15.06
N VAL A 478 18.55 -18.35 14.10
CA VAL A 478 17.41 -19.23 14.40
C VAL A 478 17.87 -20.46 15.18
N SER A 479 19.01 -21.06 14.81
CA SER A 479 19.56 -22.22 15.51
C SER A 479 20.15 -21.87 16.88
N ALA A 480 20.62 -20.64 17.07
CA ALA A 480 21.24 -20.19 18.32
C ALA A 480 20.22 -19.92 19.43
N LEU A 481 18.95 -19.67 19.09
CA LEU A 481 17.85 -19.52 20.05
C LEU A 481 17.76 -20.69 21.03
N ASP A 482 18.01 -21.92 20.56
CA ASP A 482 18.03 -23.09 21.44
C ASP A 482 19.01 -22.86 22.59
N SER A 483 20.23 -22.40 22.29
CA SER A 483 21.26 -22.18 23.31
C SER A 483 20.97 -21.01 24.26
N TYR A 484 20.25 -19.98 23.80
CA TYR A 484 19.95 -18.80 24.61
C TYR A 484 18.77 -19.03 25.57
N PHE A 485 17.82 -19.88 25.18
CA PHE A 485 16.55 -20.04 25.88
C PHE A 485 16.30 -21.46 26.42
N GLU A 486 17.23 -22.42 26.26
CA GLU A 486 17.11 -23.79 26.79
C GLU A 486 16.75 -23.81 28.29
N SER A 487 17.32 -22.90 29.08
CA SER A 487 17.08 -22.85 30.52
C SER A 487 15.71 -22.28 30.91
N ASN A 488 15.12 -21.43 30.07
CA ASN A 488 13.80 -20.85 30.26
C ASN A 488 13.25 -20.30 28.92
N PRO A 489 12.39 -21.05 28.21
CA PRO A 489 11.86 -20.62 26.93
C PRO A 489 10.75 -19.57 27.02
N SER A 490 10.15 -19.38 28.20
CA SER A 490 8.94 -18.56 28.38
C SER A 490 9.07 -17.13 27.85
N PRO A 491 10.17 -16.37 28.08
CA PRO A 491 10.32 -15.03 27.54
C PRO A 491 10.29 -14.98 26.01
N ALA A 492 11.01 -15.89 25.35
CA ALA A 492 11.04 -15.95 23.89
C ALA A 492 9.68 -16.33 23.30
N VAL A 493 8.96 -17.27 23.94
CA VAL A 493 7.60 -17.64 23.53
C VAL A 493 6.63 -16.46 23.66
N ASN A 494 6.68 -15.73 24.77
CA ASN A 494 5.81 -14.56 24.99
C ASN A 494 6.09 -13.46 23.95
N LEU A 495 7.36 -13.13 23.73
CA LEU A 495 7.75 -12.15 22.73
C LEU A 495 7.36 -12.58 21.30
N TYR A 496 7.40 -13.87 21.00
CA TYR A 496 7.01 -14.40 19.70
C TYR A 496 5.53 -14.17 19.40
N PHE A 497 4.64 -14.43 20.36
CA PHE A 497 3.20 -14.16 20.17
C PHE A 497 2.90 -12.68 20.05
N LEU A 498 3.53 -11.83 20.88
CA LEU A 498 3.42 -10.37 20.75
C LEU A 498 3.93 -9.86 19.40
N ALA A 499 5.02 -10.46 18.88
CA ALA A 499 5.53 -10.15 17.55
C ALA A 499 4.56 -10.56 16.43
N LEU A 500 3.87 -11.70 16.59
CA LEU A 500 2.83 -12.14 15.66
C LEU A 500 1.59 -11.24 15.69
N GLU A 501 1.23 -10.69 16.85
CA GLU A 501 0.14 -9.72 16.98
C GLU A 501 0.46 -8.40 16.29
N GLY A 502 1.68 -7.86 16.50
CA GLY A 502 2.12 -6.60 15.89
C GLY A 502 2.45 -6.70 14.39
N TYR A 503 3.05 -7.81 13.94
CA TYR A 503 3.42 -8.00 12.53
C TYR A 503 3.29 -9.48 12.09
N PRO A 504 2.10 -9.94 11.69
CA PRO A 504 1.80 -11.38 11.43
C PRO A 504 2.66 -12.08 10.36
N THR A 505 3.42 -11.32 9.57
CA THR A 505 4.28 -11.83 8.49
C THR A 505 5.77 -11.80 8.83
N PHE A 506 6.19 -11.41 10.04
CA PHE A 506 7.61 -11.29 10.39
C PHE A 506 8.37 -12.62 10.26
N ASP A 507 7.77 -13.72 10.72
CA ASP A 507 8.29 -15.08 10.58
C ASP A 507 7.63 -15.78 9.39
N TYR A 508 7.78 -15.21 8.19
CA TYR A 508 7.08 -15.70 7.00
C TYR A 508 7.36 -17.18 6.70
N ASN A 509 8.60 -17.62 6.90
CA ASN A 509 9.03 -19.02 6.70
C ASN A 509 8.85 -19.90 7.94
N LEU A 510 8.25 -19.38 9.01
CA LEU A 510 7.99 -20.08 10.27
C LEU A 510 9.28 -20.68 10.89
N ALA A 511 10.43 -20.03 10.67
CA ALA A 511 11.71 -20.51 11.11
C ALA A 511 11.86 -20.41 12.63
N PHE A 512 11.43 -19.27 13.20
CA PHE A 512 11.42 -19.07 14.64
C PHE A 512 10.39 -19.98 15.31
N LEU A 513 9.20 -20.14 14.72
CA LEU A 513 8.18 -21.07 15.21
C LEU A 513 8.73 -22.49 15.37
N ARG A 514 9.42 -23.01 14.34
CA ARG A 514 10.02 -24.36 14.39
C ARG A 514 11.04 -24.49 15.51
N CYS A 515 11.87 -23.47 15.73
CA CYS A 515 12.81 -23.48 16.85
C CYS A 515 12.08 -23.51 18.20
N LEU A 516 11.09 -22.65 18.40
CA LEU A 516 10.34 -22.57 19.65
C LEU A 516 9.52 -23.84 19.94
N LEU A 517 8.98 -24.50 18.91
CA LEU A 517 8.30 -25.79 19.04
C LEU A 517 9.20 -26.90 19.63
N ARG A 518 10.52 -26.82 19.43
CA ARG A 518 11.49 -27.77 20.02
C ARG A 518 11.82 -27.43 21.47
N LEU A 519 11.68 -26.16 21.86
CA LEU A 519 12.06 -25.65 23.18
C LEU A 519 10.94 -25.75 24.20
N ASP A 520 9.68 -25.58 23.79
CA ASP A 520 8.53 -25.58 24.68
C ASP A 520 7.37 -26.39 24.10
N SER A 521 7.00 -27.48 24.78
CA SER A 521 5.88 -28.33 24.37
C SER A 521 4.51 -27.64 24.48
N SER A 522 4.39 -26.59 25.32
CA SER A 522 3.16 -25.80 25.43
C SER A 522 2.93 -24.89 24.21
N MET A 523 3.93 -24.75 23.33
CA MET A 523 3.86 -23.91 22.14
C MET A 523 2.72 -24.33 21.21
N ILE A 524 2.42 -25.62 21.10
CA ILE A 524 1.32 -26.12 20.26
C ILE A 524 -0.01 -25.56 20.76
N ASP A 525 -0.36 -25.77 22.03
CA ASP A 525 -1.64 -25.34 22.60
C ASP A 525 -1.82 -23.82 22.52
N ARG A 526 -0.76 -23.06 22.85
CA ARG A 526 -0.77 -21.59 22.74
C ARG A 526 -0.93 -21.12 21.29
N PHE A 527 -0.31 -21.81 20.35
CA PHE A 527 -0.40 -21.45 18.94
C PHE A 527 -1.79 -21.75 18.37
N LEU A 528 -2.43 -22.85 18.77
CA LEU A 528 -3.82 -23.13 18.42
C LEU A 528 -4.76 -22.06 18.98
N GLU A 529 -4.58 -21.65 20.24
CA GLU A 529 -5.35 -20.56 20.85
C GLU A 529 -5.17 -19.23 20.10
N TYR A 530 -3.94 -18.89 19.70
CA TYR A 530 -3.67 -17.72 18.87
C TYR A 530 -4.42 -17.79 17.53
N VAL A 531 -4.35 -18.91 16.82
CA VAL A 531 -5.02 -19.11 15.53
C VAL A 531 -6.55 -19.04 15.65
N ALA A 532 -7.11 -19.51 16.76
CA ALA A 532 -8.53 -19.44 17.06
C ALA A 532 -9.06 -17.99 17.19
N ASN A 533 -8.19 -17.05 17.60
CA ASN A 533 -8.54 -15.64 17.80
C ASN A 533 -8.33 -14.76 16.55
N LEU A 534 -7.75 -15.29 15.47
CA LEU A 534 -7.49 -14.53 14.24
C LEU A 534 -8.76 -14.32 13.41
N ASP A 535 -8.79 -13.23 12.63
CA ASP A 535 -9.80 -13.05 11.60
C ASP A 535 -9.64 -14.10 10.46
N TYR A 536 -10.70 -14.27 9.66
CA TYR A 536 -10.72 -15.27 8.59
C TYR A 536 -9.55 -15.13 7.60
N ARG A 537 -9.18 -13.90 7.22
CA ARG A 537 -8.15 -13.65 6.20
C ARG A 537 -6.76 -13.93 6.76
N GLN A 538 -6.48 -13.44 7.96
CA GLN A 538 -5.22 -13.67 8.67
C GLN A 538 -5.01 -15.16 8.96
N ARG A 539 -6.07 -15.84 9.46
CA ARG A 539 -6.07 -17.29 9.68
C ARG A 539 -5.77 -18.03 8.39
N HIS A 540 -6.46 -17.71 7.29
CA HIS A 540 -6.24 -18.35 5.99
C HIS A 540 -4.79 -18.21 5.50
N ASP A 541 -4.22 -17.01 5.56
CA ASP A 541 -2.83 -16.77 5.15
C ASP A 541 -1.81 -17.47 6.05
N LEU A 542 -2.09 -17.61 7.35
CA LEU A 542 -1.25 -18.36 8.27
C LEU A 542 -1.31 -19.88 8.02
N LEU A 543 -2.51 -20.46 7.88
CA LEU A 543 -2.70 -21.88 7.57
C LEU A 543 -1.97 -22.27 6.28
N ARG A 544 -2.00 -21.40 5.27
CA ARG A 544 -1.31 -21.60 4.00
C ARG A 544 0.20 -21.71 4.19
N ARG A 545 0.79 -20.90 5.07
CA ARG A 545 2.23 -20.98 5.41
C ARG A 545 2.56 -22.26 6.17
N ILE A 546 1.69 -22.67 7.09
CA ILE A 546 1.84 -23.89 7.88
C ILE A 546 1.79 -25.15 7.01
N SER A 547 1.12 -25.11 5.85
CA SER A 547 1.15 -26.22 4.89
C SER A 547 2.57 -26.63 4.45
N SER A 548 3.57 -25.74 4.57
CA SER A 548 4.97 -26.08 4.31
C SER A 548 5.51 -27.18 5.25
N PHE A 549 4.90 -27.37 6.42
CA PHE A 549 5.35 -28.35 7.42
C PHE A 549 5.11 -29.80 7.00
N TRP A 550 4.29 -30.04 5.97
CA TRP A 550 4.09 -31.37 5.40
C TRP A 550 5.41 -32.06 5.01
N THR A 551 6.39 -31.31 4.52
CA THR A 551 7.68 -31.84 4.05
C THR A 551 8.86 -31.58 4.98
N VAL A 552 8.66 -30.87 6.08
CA VAL A 552 9.72 -30.57 7.06
C VAL A 552 10.03 -31.83 7.87
N GLN A 553 11.30 -32.21 7.98
CA GLN A 553 11.73 -33.40 8.73
C GLN A 553 11.52 -33.31 10.25
N ASP A 554 11.39 -32.10 10.80
CA ASP A 554 11.14 -31.90 12.22
C ASP A 554 9.76 -32.41 12.64
N ASP A 555 9.74 -33.38 13.55
CA ASP A 555 8.51 -33.99 14.08
C ASP A 555 7.68 -33.00 14.90
N HIS A 556 8.28 -31.98 15.52
CA HIS A 556 7.52 -30.97 16.28
C HIS A 556 6.67 -30.09 15.35
N ALA A 557 7.25 -29.70 14.21
CA ALA A 557 6.53 -28.97 13.16
C ALA A 557 5.39 -29.83 12.58
N TRP A 558 5.63 -31.12 12.37
CA TRP A 558 4.60 -32.06 11.97
C TRP A 558 3.48 -32.20 13.01
N ASN A 559 3.81 -32.31 14.29
CA ASN A 559 2.82 -32.43 15.35
C ASN A 559 1.91 -31.20 15.42
N LEU A 560 2.45 -29.99 15.21
CA LEU A 560 1.63 -28.78 15.09
C LEU A 560 0.69 -28.86 13.89
N LEU A 561 1.21 -29.15 12.69
CA LEU A 561 0.39 -29.28 11.48
C LEU A 561 -0.70 -30.35 11.65
N LYS A 562 -0.37 -31.50 12.24
CA LYS A 562 -1.30 -32.57 12.54
C LYS A 562 -2.41 -32.11 13.48
N ALA A 563 -2.07 -31.38 14.55
CA ALA A 563 -3.06 -30.85 15.47
C ALA A 563 -4.05 -29.91 14.78
N MET A 564 -3.57 -29.04 13.87
CA MET A 564 -4.42 -28.15 13.08
C MET A 564 -5.31 -28.90 12.08
N ILE A 565 -4.78 -29.96 11.46
CA ILE A 565 -5.58 -30.85 10.60
C ILE A 565 -6.67 -31.53 11.41
N ASP A 566 -6.34 -32.06 12.59
CA ASP A 566 -7.28 -32.74 13.47
C ASP A 566 -8.40 -31.79 13.95
N GLU A 567 -8.06 -30.53 14.28
CA GLU A 567 -9.01 -29.47 14.62
C GLU A 567 -9.94 -29.15 13.43
N ALA A 568 -9.38 -28.86 12.26
CA ALA A 568 -10.17 -28.55 11.05
C ALA A 568 -11.09 -29.72 10.62
N LEU A 569 -10.65 -30.96 10.80
CA LEU A 569 -11.49 -32.13 10.52
C LEU A 569 -12.63 -32.30 11.53
N SER A 570 -12.47 -31.81 12.76
CA SER A 570 -13.49 -31.89 13.81
C SER A 570 -14.60 -30.84 13.69
N GLU A 571 -14.32 -29.69 13.05
CA GLU A 571 -15.27 -28.57 13.00
C GLU A 571 -16.28 -28.68 11.85
N PRO A 572 -17.56 -28.28 12.02
CA PRO A 572 -18.57 -28.35 10.95
C PRO A 572 -18.21 -27.58 9.67
N LEU A 573 -17.47 -26.47 9.79
CA LEU A 573 -17.07 -25.60 8.67
C LEU A 573 -15.60 -25.79 8.24
N GLY A 574 -14.85 -26.70 8.86
CA GLY A 574 -13.41 -26.86 8.62
C GLY A 574 -13.02 -27.41 7.24
N ARG A 575 -14.00 -27.65 6.35
CA ARG A 575 -13.75 -27.97 4.93
C ARG A 575 -12.95 -26.88 4.22
N LEU A 576 -13.15 -25.60 4.54
CA LEU A 576 -12.38 -24.52 3.90
C LEU A 576 -10.94 -24.47 4.41
N GLU A 577 -10.73 -24.79 5.69
CA GLU A 577 -9.41 -24.72 6.33
C GLU A 577 -8.53 -25.89 5.93
N ILE A 578 -9.12 -27.08 5.79
CA ILE A 578 -8.39 -28.28 5.37
C ILE A 578 -7.79 -28.11 3.97
N ALA A 579 -8.47 -27.43 3.03
CA ALA A 579 -7.92 -27.18 1.69
C ALA A 579 -6.66 -26.32 1.72
N VAL A 580 -6.57 -25.39 2.67
CA VAL A 580 -5.46 -24.44 2.80
C VAL A 580 -4.28 -25.06 3.53
N LEU A 581 -4.55 -25.98 4.46
CA LEU A 581 -3.53 -26.75 5.17
C LEU A 581 -2.81 -27.77 4.27
N PHE A 582 -3.36 -28.09 3.10
CA PHE A 582 -2.74 -28.98 2.12
C PHE A 582 -1.94 -28.19 1.08
N PRO A 583 -0.74 -28.65 0.68
CA PRO A 583 0.15 -27.92 -0.24
C PRO A 583 -0.26 -28.16 -1.71
N VAL A 584 -1.52 -27.89 -2.04
CA VAL A 584 -2.16 -28.27 -3.32
C VAL A 584 -1.49 -27.64 -4.54
N HIS A 585 -0.90 -26.46 -4.38
CA HIS A 585 -0.21 -25.74 -5.45
C HIS A 585 1.32 -25.90 -5.43
N ASP A 586 1.87 -26.68 -4.49
CA ASP A 586 3.32 -26.91 -4.39
C ASP A 586 3.68 -28.29 -4.97
N ALA A 587 4.09 -28.28 -6.24
CA ALA A 587 4.51 -29.50 -6.94
C ALA A 587 5.72 -30.18 -6.29
N ASN A 588 6.61 -29.42 -5.63
CA ASN A 588 7.76 -30.01 -4.94
C ASN A 588 7.30 -30.75 -3.69
N ALA A 589 6.40 -30.15 -2.92
CA ALA A 589 5.83 -30.79 -1.74
C ALA A 589 5.11 -32.10 -2.09
N LEU A 590 4.29 -32.08 -3.15
CA LEU A 590 3.53 -33.25 -3.62
C LEU A 590 4.41 -34.35 -4.23
N SER A 591 5.67 -34.06 -4.56
CA SER A 591 6.64 -35.06 -5.01
C SER A 591 7.45 -35.70 -3.88
N SER A 592 7.37 -35.17 -2.66
CA SER A 592 8.15 -35.60 -1.50
C SER A 592 7.60 -36.89 -0.88
N ASP A 593 8.47 -37.86 -0.62
CA ASP A 593 8.09 -39.11 0.07
C ASP A 593 7.57 -38.85 1.49
N ILE A 594 8.14 -37.86 2.20
CA ILE A 594 7.72 -37.46 3.55
C ILE A 594 6.24 -37.04 3.57
N PHE A 595 5.82 -36.28 2.55
CA PHE A 595 4.41 -35.88 2.42
C PHE A 595 3.50 -37.10 2.30
N TRP A 596 3.85 -38.05 1.44
CA TRP A 596 3.03 -39.24 1.19
C TRP A 596 2.98 -40.19 2.40
N GLU A 597 4.08 -40.36 3.12
CA GLU A 597 4.12 -41.12 4.37
C GLU A 597 3.18 -40.52 5.43
N ARG A 598 3.23 -39.20 5.61
CA ARG A 598 2.37 -38.47 6.55
C ARG A 598 0.90 -38.45 6.12
N LEU A 599 0.64 -38.35 4.82
CA LEU A 599 -0.71 -38.42 4.28
C LEU A 599 -1.31 -39.81 4.51
N GLU A 600 -0.55 -40.87 4.22
CA GLU A 600 -0.95 -42.24 4.50
C GLU A 600 -1.22 -42.44 6.00
N TYR A 601 -0.35 -41.92 6.87
CA TYR A 601 -0.55 -41.95 8.32
C TYR A 601 -1.88 -41.29 8.72
N THR A 602 -2.15 -40.08 8.23
CA THR A 602 -3.37 -39.31 8.50
C THR A 602 -4.63 -40.05 8.03
N ILE A 603 -4.59 -40.64 6.83
CA ILE A 603 -5.71 -41.42 6.28
C ILE A 603 -5.95 -42.69 7.11
N ARG A 604 -4.89 -43.40 7.53
CA ARG A 604 -5.01 -44.62 8.34
C ARG A 604 -5.66 -44.35 9.70
N GLU A 605 -5.31 -43.25 10.37
CA GLU A 605 -5.94 -42.85 11.64
C GLU A 605 -7.44 -42.56 11.47
N ARG A 606 -7.86 -42.12 10.28
CA ARG A 606 -9.23 -41.64 10.00
C ARG A 606 -10.02 -42.55 9.05
N ILE A 607 -9.56 -43.77 8.79
CA ILE A 607 -10.14 -44.65 7.76
C ILE A 607 -11.61 -45.02 8.05
N ALA A 608 -12.02 -44.99 9.32
CA ALA A 608 -13.39 -45.28 9.74
C ALA A 608 -14.33 -44.06 9.71
N ASP A 609 -13.81 -42.85 9.46
CA ASP A 609 -14.58 -41.60 9.45
C ASP A 609 -14.77 -41.08 8.02
N ALA A 610 -15.93 -41.41 7.44
CA ALA A 610 -16.29 -41.01 6.09
C ALA A 610 -16.31 -39.49 5.89
N ASN A 611 -16.63 -38.69 6.92
CA ASN A 611 -16.65 -37.23 6.81
C ASN A 611 -15.25 -36.64 6.74
N SER A 612 -14.31 -37.21 7.51
CA SER A 612 -12.90 -36.81 7.42
C SER A 612 -12.31 -37.17 6.05
N LEU A 613 -12.61 -38.36 5.53
CA LEU A 613 -12.15 -38.79 4.21
C LEU A 613 -12.75 -37.94 3.07
N ASP A 614 -14.02 -37.56 3.16
CA ASP A 614 -14.68 -36.61 2.24
C ASP A 614 -13.91 -35.28 2.18
N ARG A 615 -13.64 -34.70 3.34
CA ARG A 615 -12.92 -33.41 3.45
C ARG A 615 -11.49 -33.47 2.92
N ILE A 616 -10.76 -34.54 3.23
CA ILE A 616 -9.40 -34.76 2.71
C ILE A 616 -9.44 -34.94 1.19
N SER A 617 -10.38 -35.73 0.68
CA SER A 617 -10.57 -35.93 -0.77
C SER A 617 -10.89 -34.62 -1.48
N TRP A 618 -11.74 -33.79 -0.86
CA TRP A 618 -12.09 -32.49 -1.40
C TRP A 618 -10.90 -31.55 -1.48
N ALA A 619 -10.12 -31.44 -0.40
CA ALA A 619 -8.90 -30.62 -0.37
C ALA A 619 -7.94 -30.99 -1.52
N LEU A 620 -7.81 -32.29 -1.79
CA LEU A 620 -6.95 -32.82 -2.84
C LEU A 620 -7.56 -32.75 -4.25
N SER A 621 -8.83 -32.36 -4.39
CA SER A 621 -9.50 -32.26 -5.69
C SER A 621 -8.98 -31.10 -6.56
N ASP A 622 -8.38 -30.08 -5.92
CA ASP A 622 -7.70 -28.95 -6.55
C ASP A 622 -6.29 -29.31 -7.08
N CYS A 623 -5.76 -30.50 -6.75
CA CYS A 623 -4.47 -30.98 -7.25
C CYS A 623 -4.52 -31.33 -8.75
N ASN A 624 -3.32 -31.48 -9.35
CA ASN A 624 -3.20 -32.02 -10.70
C ASN A 624 -3.71 -33.50 -10.77
N ASP A 625 -3.94 -33.99 -12.00
CA ASP A 625 -4.54 -35.32 -12.19
C ASP A 625 -3.70 -36.45 -11.60
N GLU A 626 -2.37 -36.39 -11.71
CA GLU A 626 -1.46 -37.43 -11.21
C GLU A 626 -1.54 -37.54 -9.68
N THR A 627 -1.42 -36.41 -8.98
CA THR A 627 -1.55 -36.36 -7.52
C THR A 627 -2.92 -36.81 -7.07
N ARG A 628 -3.99 -36.37 -7.76
CA ARG A 628 -5.37 -36.75 -7.41
C ARG A 628 -5.60 -38.26 -7.57
N ILE A 629 -5.13 -38.84 -8.68
CA ILE A 629 -5.17 -40.29 -8.92
C ILE A 629 -4.44 -41.03 -7.79
N ARG A 630 -3.22 -40.61 -7.44
CA ARG A 630 -2.42 -41.25 -6.39
C ARG A 630 -3.10 -41.18 -5.02
N ALA A 631 -3.62 -40.01 -4.64
CA ALA A 631 -4.29 -39.82 -3.36
C ALA A 631 -5.60 -40.62 -3.25
N ILE A 632 -6.47 -40.57 -4.26
CA ILE A 632 -7.72 -41.34 -4.24
C ILE A 632 -7.42 -42.84 -4.25
N THR A 633 -6.44 -43.28 -5.03
CA THR A 633 -6.00 -44.69 -5.03
C THR A 633 -5.48 -45.11 -3.65
N LEU A 634 -4.72 -44.25 -2.96
CA LEU A 634 -4.26 -44.50 -1.59
C LEU A 634 -5.42 -44.70 -0.63
N ILE A 635 -6.39 -43.77 -0.60
CA ILE A 635 -7.58 -43.86 0.27
C ILE A 635 -8.34 -45.17 0.01
N LEU A 636 -8.67 -45.46 -1.26
CA LEU A 636 -9.42 -46.65 -1.65
C LEU A 636 -8.65 -47.96 -1.42
N THR A 637 -7.32 -47.92 -1.44
CA THR A 637 -6.48 -49.09 -1.15
C THR A 637 -6.45 -49.39 0.35
N LEU A 638 -6.48 -48.35 1.20
CA LEU A 638 -6.52 -48.49 2.65
C LEU A 638 -7.92 -48.87 3.14
N ASP A 639 -8.98 -48.38 2.49
CA ASP A 639 -10.38 -48.65 2.82
C ASP A 639 -10.87 -49.97 2.20
N LYS A 640 -10.52 -51.10 2.83
CA LYS A 640 -10.96 -52.42 2.34
C LYS A 640 -12.46 -52.67 2.50
N ASP A 641 -13.09 -52.00 3.45
CA ASP A 641 -14.49 -52.21 3.83
C ASP A 641 -15.46 -51.39 2.97
N GLY A 642 -14.94 -50.36 2.28
CA GLY A 642 -15.71 -49.50 1.40
C GLY A 642 -16.51 -48.44 2.13
N ILE A 643 -15.99 -47.94 3.26
CA ILE A 643 -16.58 -46.87 4.07
C ILE A 643 -16.58 -45.54 3.31
N SER A 644 -15.54 -45.29 2.51
CA SER A 644 -15.35 -44.08 1.71
C SER A 644 -16.22 -44.03 0.44
N ILE A 645 -16.86 -45.14 0.06
CA ILE A 645 -17.69 -45.23 -1.14
C ILE A 645 -18.85 -44.24 -1.06
N ASN A 646 -19.02 -43.42 -2.11
CA ASN A 646 -19.96 -42.29 -2.19
C ASN A 646 -19.63 -41.07 -1.32
N HIS A 647 -18.54 -41.11 -0.57
CA HIS A 647 -18.09 -40.01 0.28
C HIS A 647 -16.83 -39.32 -0.26
N LEU A 648 -16.16 -39.85 -1.29
CA LEU A 648 -15.00 -39.17 -1.88
C LEU A 648 -15.42 -38.27 -3.05
N ASP A 649 -14.84 -37.08 -3.09
CA ASP A 649 -14.89 -36.16 -4.22
C ASP A 649 -13.96 -36.64 -5.34
N LEU A 650 -14.52 -37.39 -6.30
CA LEU A 650 -13.80 -37.88 -7.48
C LEU A 650 -13.70 -36.85 -8.61
N ARG A 651 -14.53 -35.80 -8.54
CA ARG A 651 -14.59 -34.72 -9.54
C ARG A 651 -13.68 -33.56 -9.13
N ARG A 652 -13.31 -32.74 -10.10
CA ARG A 652 -12.57 -31.50 -9.83
C ARG A 652 -13.49 -30.48 -9.16
N SER A 653 -12.95 -29.80 -8.16
CA SER A 653 -13.50 -28.57 -7.57
C SER A 653 -13.76 -27.46 -8.59
N SER A 654 -12.90 -27.35 -9.61
CA SER A 654 -12.98 -26.35 -10.67
C SER A 654 -12.78 -26.95 -12.06
N MET A 655 -13.52 -26.43 -13.04
CA MET A 655 -13.44 -26.84 -14.43
C MET A 655 -13.35 -25.60 -15.33
N SER A 656 -12.55 -25.69 -16.39
CA SER A 656 -12.54 -24.72 -17.48
C SER A 656 -13.27 -25.28 -18.69
N GLY A 657 -14.02 -24.41 -19.36
CA GLY A 657 -14.76 -24.73 -20.57
C GLY A 657 -14.53 -23.69 -21.66
N SER A 658 -14.99 -23.99 -22.87
CA SER A 658 -14.94 -23.07 -24.02
C SER A 658 -16.33 -22.87 -24.64
N PRO A 659 -16.60 -21.75 -25.31
CA PRO A 659 -17.86 -21.55 -26.04
C PRO A 659 -18.12 -22.62 -27.12
N GLU A 660 -17.07 -23.23 -27.67
CA GLU A 660 -17.19 -24.24 -28.73
C GLU A 660 -17.39 -25.65 -28.21
N LYS A 661 -16.76 -26.02 -27.09
CA LYS A 661 -16.72 -27.41 -26.59
C LYS A 661 -17.30 -27.57 -25.19
N GLY A 662 -17.76 -26.51 -24.55
CA GLY A 662 -18.18 -26.51 -23.16
C GLY A 662 -17.08 -27.07 -22.25
N PHE A 663 -17.49 -27.79 -21.21
CA PHE A 663 -16.67 -28.53 -20.25
C PHE A 663 -16.37 -29.97 -20.67
N ILE A 664 -16.77 -30.40 -21.88
CA ILE A 664 -16.57 -31.78 -22.38
C ILE A 664 -15.10 -32.22 -22.28
N PRO A 665 -14.09 -31.41 -22.68
CA PRO A 665 -12.69 -31.82 -22.54
C PRO A 665 -12.26 -32.04 -21.07
N ALA A 666 -12.81 -31.28 -20.13
CA ALA A 666 -12.52 -31.45 -18.70
C ALA A 666 -13.15 -32.74 -18.16
N LYS A 667 -14.41 -33.03 -18.51
CA LYS A 667 -15.11 -34.27 -18.14
C LYS A 667 -14.45 -35.53 -18.69
N LEU A 668 -13.88 -35.47 -19.90
CA LEU A 668 -13.11 -36.59 -20.46
C LEU A 668 -11.86 -36.90 -19.62
N LYS A 669 -11.13 -35.88 -19.15
CA LYS A 669 -9.99 -36.07 -18.25
C LYS A 669 -10.40 -36.69 -16.90
N GLU A 670 -11.60 -36.39 -16.40
CA GLU A 670 -12.10 -37.05 -15.20
C GLU A 670 -12.35 -38.55 -15.42
N ILE A 671 -12.89 -38.93 -16.57
CA ILE A 671 -13.05 -40.34 -16.96
C ILE A 671 -11.69 -41.04 -17.02
N GLU A 672 -10.69 -40.42 -17.66
CA GLU A 672 -9.32 -40.95 -17.74
C GLU A 672 -8.70 -41.16 -16.34
N ALA A 673 -8.91 -40.21 -15.42
CA ALA A 673 -8.45 -40.32 -14.04
C ALA A 673 -9.14 -41.48 -13.29
N ILE A 674 -10.47 -41.61 -13.43
CA ILE A 674 -11.25 -42.70 -12.82
C ILE A 674 -10.78 -44.07 -13.35
N ASP A 675 -10.56 -44.19 -14.66
CA ASP A 675 -10.06 -45.42 -15.27
C ASP A 675 -8.66 -45.77 -14.73
N SER A 676 -7.78 -44.77 -14.55
CA SER A 676 -6.46 -44.97 -13.93
C SER A 676 -6.54 -45.40 -12.47
N ILE A 677 -7.41 -44.80 -11.66
CA ILE A 677 -7.64 -45.22 -10.27
C ILE A 677 -8.09 -46.70 -10.24
N ALA A 678 -9.09 -47.06 -11.05
CA ALA A 678 -9.61 -48.42 -11.09
C ALA A 678 -8.56 -49.47 -11.51
N ALA A 679 -7.64 -49.09 -12.40
CA ALA A 679 -6.53 -49.93 -12.84
C ALA A 679 -5.44 -50.11 -11.78
N GLN A 680 -5.19 -49.10 -10.94
CA GLN A 680 -4.17 -49.12 -9.89
C GLN A 680 -4.62 -49.82 -8.60
N LEU A 681 -5.93 -49.98 -8.38
CA LEU A 681 -6.43 -50.73 -7.22
C LEU A 681 -5.95 -52.20 -7.23
N PRO A 682 -5.73 -52.85 -6.07
CA PRO A 682 -5.34 -54.25 -6.03
C PRO A 682 -6.40 -55.19 -6.64
N ALA A 683 -5.97 -56.28 -7.29
CA ALA A 683 -6.85 -57.23 -7.99
C ALA A 683 -7.69 -58.14 -7.06
N GLY A 684 -7.65 -57.91 -5.74
CA GLY A 684 -8.36 -58.71 -4.75
C GLY A 684 -9.88 -58.50 -4.74
N VAL A 685 -10.61 -59.53 -4.32
CA VAL A 685 -12.08 -59.53 -4.21
C VAL A 685 -12.61 -58.39 -3.33
N ALA A 686 -11.84 -57.96 -2.33
CA ALA A 686 -12.17 -56.84 -1.45
C ALA A 686 -12.44 -55.53 -2.20
N TYR A 687 -11.83 -55.32 -3.37
CA TYR A 687 -11.95 -54.06 -4.13
C TYR A 687 -12.98 -54.11 -5.27
N LEU A 688 -13.79 -55.17 -5.37
CA LEU A 688 -14.83 -55.27 -6.39
C LEU A 688 -15.91 -54.17 -6.21
N LYS A 689 -16.31 -53.89 -4.97
CA LYS A 689 -17.29 -52.83 -4.67
C LYS A 689 -16.79 -51.45 -5.09
N HIS A 690 -15.51 -51.16 -4.86
CA HIS A 690 -14.86 -49.92 -5.28
C HIS A 690 -14.89 -49.77 -6.81
N ARG A 691 -14.53 -50.82 -7.55
CA ARG A 691 -14.55 -50.80 -9.02
C ARG A 691 -15.97 -50.65 -9.59
N GLU A 692 -16.95 -51.31 -8.98
CA GLU A 692 -18.36 -51.15 -9.37
C GLU A 692 -18.82 -49.70 -9.17
N TRP A 693 -18.45 -49.08 -8.05
CA TRP A 693 -18.76 -47.68 -7.78
C TRP A 693 -18.08 -46.73 -8.77
N LEU A 694 -16.78 -46.88 -9.02
CA LEU A 694 -16.04 -46.08 -10.01
C LEU A 694 -16.67 -46.18 -11.41
N SER A 695 -17.12 -47.39 -11.82
CA SER A 695 -17.82 -47.61 -13.07
C SER A 695 -19.18 -46.87 -13.15
N LYS A 696 -19.92 -46.82 -12.03
CA LYS A 696 -21.16 -46.03 -11.93
C LYS A 696 -20.89 -44.54 -12.07
N VAL A 697 -19.85 -44.03 -11.41
CA VAL A 697 -19.46 -42.60 -11.49
C VAL A 697 -19.04 -42.24 -12.92
N LYS A 698 -18.21 -43.07 -13.57
CA LYS A 698 -17.84 -42.92 -14.98
C LYS A 698 -19.08 -42.83 -15.89
N SER A 699 -20.00 -43.77 -15.75
CA SER A 699 -21.25 -43.80 -16.53
C SER A 699 -22.10 -42.53 -16.33
N SER A 700 -22.04 -41.93 -15.14
CA SER A 700 -22.70 -40.66 -14.85
C SER A 700 -22.05 -39.49 -15.58
N ILE A 701 -20.72 -39.42 -15.61
CA ILE A 701 -19.97 -38.36 -16.31
C ILE A 701 -20.16 -38.47 -17.83
N GLU A 702 -20.19 -39.70 -18.38
CA GLU A 702 -20.49 -39.94 -19.79
C GLU A 702 -21.87 -39.41 -20.18
N ARG A 703 -22.87 -39.57 -19.31
CA ARG A 703 -24.20 -38.97 -19.50
C ARG A 703 -24.16 -37.43 -19.45
N ASP A 704 -23.43 -36.87 -18.49
CA ASP A 704 -23.24 -35.41 -18.38
C ASP A 704 -22.56 -34.81 -19.63
N ILE A 705 -21.73 -35.58 -20.34
CA ILE A 705 -21.11 -35.19 -21.62
C ILE A 705 -22.16 -35.16 -22.74
N GLU A 706 -23.02 -36.17 -22.85
CA GLU A 706 -24.06 -36.22 -23.88
C GLU A 706 -25.09 -35.09 -23.71
N ASP A 707 -25.49 -34.81 -22.46
CA ASP A 707 -26.39 -33.68 -22.16
C ASP A 707 -25.77 -32.33 -22.55
N GLU A 708 -24.46 -32.17 -22.34
CA GLU A 708 -23.75 -30.95 -22.70
C GLU A 708 -23.57 -30.80 -24.21
N LYS A 709 -23.26 -31.89 -24.94
CA LYS A 709 -23.27 -31.89 -26.42
C LYS A 709 -24.62 -31.44 -26.95
N TRP A 710 -25.70 -31.93 -26.36
CA TRP A 710 -27.06 -31.54 -26.72
C TRP A 710 -27.29 -30.04 -26.50
N ARG A 711 -26.91 -29.50 -25.33
CA ARG A 711 -27.04 -28.06 -25.02
C ARG A 711 -26.21 -27.17 -25.94
N LEU A 712 -24.96 -27.52 -26.23
CA LEU A 712 -24.11 -26.75 -27.15
C LEU A 712 -24.65 -26.71 -28.57
N PHE A 713 -25.34 -27.76 -28.99
CA PHE A 713 -25.98 -27.84 -30.30
C PHE A 713 -27.28 -27.03 -30.38
N HIS A 714 -28.05 -26.94 -29.29
CA HIS A 714 -29.39 -26.32 -29.27
C HIS A 714 -29.45 -24.92 -28.63
N GLY A 715 -28.43 -24.51 -27.87
CA GLY A 715 -28.35 -23.24 -27.16
C GLY A 715 -27.72 -22.08 -27.94
N ARG A 716 -27.33 -22.29 -29.20
CA ARG A 716 -26.93 -21.23 -30.14
C ARG A 716 -28.16 -20.73 -30.90
N GLN A 717 -29.00 -19.91 -30.26
CA GLN A 717 -30.03 -19.09 -30.92
C GLN A 717 -29.84 -17.62 -30.57
#